data_AF-A0A9E4X968-F1
#
_entry.id   AF-A0A9E4X968-F1
#
_cell.length_a   1.000
_cell.length_b   1.000
_cell.length_c   1.000
_cell.angle_alpha   90.00
_cell.angle_beta   90.00
_cell.angle_gamma   90.00
#
_symmetry.space_group_name_H-M   'P 1'
#
loop_
_entity.id
_entity.type
_entity.pdbx_description
1 polymer ?
#
loop_
_entity_poly.entity_id
_entity_poly.type
_entity_poly.pdbx_seq_one_letter_code
_entity_poly.pdbx_strand_id
1 'polypeptide(L)'
;MAKLGIIAIILAVTLAGQVHAAGPGQSPRIGLFGTVTQVSGNHPRAVAGETDITLKTESGLVEFSATEATTVRMPGRDGSSVEDLAPGDHVAVLVSDGRAISILVKPSRPVRSRHFTGVVTSVVEDWGLTIRDGQGRQISATALTGLETIRPGELVTAVLDQDPESGTLLITALQPALKTLGRIRAALEQAEDSNEESKLAALRQRLADHSSRHLTVLGRLSQQASPTEQAQLQQALQAARDTYGESLRRFNAGPISAQVSGLVTSIDQDLRRITVQPKGLPAVEVAVSRETGINFRGRSIGFSQLDLASRVIVRYDLENRSASQIQVLPGETLSRQSARALLSLLSIDDPGEITGAVTGLDLAATGPQRITIQDSATGSTVVLTLSEKSLILGAGRPTSVGRDFLDQQVTAIFDPASLELAELDTLVETTGRKFVSGIVHSFVSKVATGNLSIMTREGQIQTFSRTEDTVIRRDGRQVSINEVRLGDRVRANSRYFPDSIGAPALDLLSLRSPNPAPIRGIIRGVSRQAPGQPVQVTVLTSKLEIVTLTIDGDTQLNQLNQATGFKLQAGPDGIVGGLRIKNGSYDPISGRALRLFLEPTHISQTRGEITAIGRDDRAITITTRSGETVRLMLPDSRPPKISRRGQRGLRLQDLQVGDRVRVAIYDPSTKRAHRLVLGAERSAISGQAES
;
A
#
# COMPACT_ATOMS: atom_id res chain seq x y z
N MET A 1 7.01 24.12 -15.74
CA MET A 1 6.80 24.68 -14.37
C MET A 1 6.31 23.57 -13.45
N ALA A 2 7.21 22.70 -12.98
CA ALA A 2 6.88 21.50 -12.22
C ALA A 2 6.90 21.80 -10.70
N LYS A 3 5.81 21.47 -10.00
CA LYS A 3 5.77 21.41 -8.52
C LYS A 3 5.70 19.93 -8.11
N LEU A 4 6.85 19.38 -7.74
CA LEU A 4 6.98 18.11 -7.02
C LEU A 4 6.86 18.40 -5.51
N GLY A 5 5.82 17.88 -4.87
CA GLY A 5 5.74 17.79 -3.41
C GLY A 5 6.50 16.56 -2.94
N ILE A 6 7.77 16.75 -2.58
CA ILE A 6 8.63 15.74 -1.95
C ILE A 6 8.39 15.79 -0.44
N ILE A 7 8.09 14.64 0.16
CA ILE A 7 8.14 14.42 1.61
C ILE A 7 9.62 14.47 2.00
N ALA A 8 10.03 15.55 2.63
CA ALA A 8 11.37 15.73 3.16
C ALA A 8 11.58 14.78 4.36
N ILE A 9 12.35 13.71 4.14
CA ILE A 9 13.14 13.10 5.20
C ILE A 9 14.45 13.89 5.21
N ILE A 10 14.67 14.69 6.25
CA ILE A 10 15.91 15.43 6.42
C ILE A 10 17.02 14.41 6.68
N LEU A 11 17.83 14.16 5.66
CA LEU A 11 19.13 13.50 5.77
C LEU A 11 20.16 14.47 5.16
N ALA A 12 20.78 15.29 5.99
CA ALA A 12 21.91 16.10 5.55
C ALA A 12 23.16 15.21 5.54
N VAL A 13 23.47 14.64 4.37
CA VAL A 13 24.80 14.12 4.06
C VAL A 13 25.32 14.97 2.91
N THR A 14 26.15 15.95 3.22
CA THR A 14 26.92 16.71 2.24
C THR A 14 28.08 15.82 1.78
N LEU A 15 27.95 15.26 0.57
CA LEU A 15 29.06 14.74 -0.22
C LEU A 15 29.65 15.92 -1.00
N ALA A 16 30.86 16.33 -0.65
CA ALA A 16 31.73 17.11 -1.52
C ALA A 16 33.10 16.45 -1.56
N GLY A 17 33.59 16.23 -2.78
CA GLY A 17 34.92 15.73 -3.06
C GLY A 17 36.00 16.65 -2.51
N GLN A 18 37.18 16.05 -2.31
CA GLN A 18 38.32 16.63 -1.62
C GLN A 18 38.76 18.00 -2.15
N VAL A 19 38.89 18.98 -1.25
CA VAL A 19 39.98 19.96 -1.24
C VAL A 19 40.34 20.23 0.22
N HIS A 20 41.63 20.13 0.54
CA HIS A 20 42.19 20.35 1.88
C HIS A 20 42.03 21.81 2.34
N ALA A 21 41.44 22.01 3.52
CA ALA A 21 41.73 23.12 4.42
C ALA A 21 41.39 22.69 5.85
N ALA A 22 42.40 22.30 6.63
CA ALA A 22 42.25 21.91 8.03
C ALA A 22 42.03 23.16 8.89
N GLY A 23 40.88 23.24 9.57
CA GLY A 23 40.69 24.10 10.73
C GLY A 23 41.15 23.37 12.00
N PRO A 24 41.76 24.05 12.98
CA PRO A 24 42.29 23.39 14.16
C PRO A 24 41.14 22.97 15.09
N GLY A 25 41.02 21.67 15.36
CA GLY A 25 40.22 21.15 16.47
C GLY A 25 39.08 20.17 16.16
N GLN A 26 38.91 19.68 14.93
CA GLN A 26 37.98 18.57 14.66
C GLN A 26 38.70 17.32 14.21
N SER A 27 38.58 16.26 15.01
CA SER A 27 39.05 14.93 14.67
C SER A 27 38.43 14.41 13.37
N PRO A 28 39.20 13.73 12.50
CA PRO A 28 38.69 13.23 11.23
C PRO A 28 37.60 12.19 11.47
N ARG A 29 36.41 12.45 10.92
CA ARG A 29 35.30 11.49 10.91
C ARG A 29 35.41 10.58 9.69
N ILE A 30 35.33 9.29 9.91
CA ILE A 30 35.48 8.26 8.88
C ILE A 30 34.19 7.46 8.79
N GLY A 31 33.65 7.33 7.57
CA GLY A 31 32.53 6.44 7.28
C GLY A 31 33.05 5.06 6.85
N LEU A 32 32.63 4.01 7.54
CA LEU A 32 33.00 2.62 7.25
C LEU A 32 31.77 1.83 6.83
N PHE A 33 31.92 0.97 5.82
CA PHE A 33 30.89 0.04 5.37
C PHE A 33 31.47 -1.36 5.34
N GLY A 34 30.75 -2.32 5.91
CA GLY A 34 31.25 -3.68 5.98
C GLY A 34 30.35 -4.65 6.69
N THR A 35 30.88 -5.84 6.95
CA THR A 35 30.22 -6.89 7.71
C THR A 35 30.89 -7.02 9.07
N VAL A 36 30.09 -6.99 10.14
CA VAL A 36 30.59 -7.23 11.50
C VAL A 36 31.14 -8.65 11.56
N THR A 37 32.38 -8.79 12.00
CA THR A 37 33.04 -10.11 12.13
C THR A 37 33.18 -10.52 13.59
N GLN A 38 33.30 -9.55 14.49
CA GLN A 38 33.42 -9.77 15.92
C GLN A 38 32.86 -8.56 16.69
N VAL A 39 32.20 -8.85 17.81
CA VAL A 39 31.76 -7.88 18.82
C VAL A 39 32.17 -8.46 20.17
N SER A 40 32.99 -7.76 20.95
CA SER A 40 33.52 -8.27 22.21
C SER A 40 33.68 -7.17 23.26
N GLY A 41 33.08 -7.37 24.43
CA GLY A 41 33.36 -6.56 25.63
C GLY A 41 34.57 -7.06 26.44
N ASN A 42 35.16 -8.21 26.06
CA ASN A 42 36.27 -8.86 26.79
C ASN A 42 37.58 -8.88 25.98
N HIS A 43 37.71 -7.96 25.03
CA HIS A 43 38.90 -7.86 24.20
C HIS A 43 40.08 -7.31 25.05
N PRO A 44 41.35 -7.71 24.80
CA PRO A 44 42.51 -7.24 25.60
C PRO A 44 42.74 -5.72 25.57
N ARG A 45 42.02 -4.98 24.69
CA ARG A 45 41.99 -3.51 24.65
C ARG A 45 40.66 -2.90 25.12
N ALA A 46 39.68 -3.72 25.51
CA ALA A 46 38.38 -3.24 25.95
C ALA A 46 38.54 -2.43 27.25
N VAL A 47 38.21 -1.14 27.17
CA VAL A 47 38.12 -0.25 28.32
C VAL A 47 36.75 -0.49 28.98
N ALA A 48 36.67 -0.45 30.32
CA ALA A 48 35.41 -0.65 31.03
C ALA A 48 34.32 0.33 30.52
N GLY A 49 33.22 -0.22 29.99
CA GLY A 49 32.13 0.55 29.38
C GLY A 49 32.24 0.76 27.85
N GLU A 50 33.29 0.23 27.20
CA GLU A 50 33.45 0.21 25.75
C GLU A 50 33.36 -1.21 25.18
N THR A 51 32.72 -1.34 24.02
CA THR A 51 32.59 -2.60 23.27
C THR A 51 33.46 -2.53 22.01
N ASP A 52 34.41 -3.45 21.87
CA ASP A 52 35.26 -3.54 20.68
C ASP A 52 34.51 -4.25 19.53
N ILE A 53 34.57 -3.65 18.33
CA ILE A 53 33.89 -4.13 17.12
C ILE A 53 34.90 -4.23 15.99
N THR A 54 34.95 -5.41 15.36
CA THR A 54 35.77 -5.67 14.17
C THR A 54 34.88 -5.77 12.93
N LEU A 55 35.13 -4.88 11.97
CA LEU A 55 34.38 -4.76 10.73
C LEU A 55 35.23 -5.21 9.54
N LYS A 56 34.74 -6.17 8.75
CA LYS A 56 35.32 -6.52 7.45
C LYS A 56 34.79 -5.56 6.39
N THR A 57 35.65 -4.66 5.93
CA THR A 57 35.39 -3.73 4.83
C THR A 57 36.01 -4.23 3.53
N GLU A 58 35.73 -3.58 2.40
CA GLU A 58 36.41 -3.88 1.12
C GLU A 58 37.92 -3.65 1.19
N SER A 59 38.36 -2.74 2.06
CA SER A 59 39.76 -2.38 2.26
C SER A 59 40.49 -3.25 3.28
N GLY A 60 39.80 -4.19 3.94
CA GLY A 60 40.35 -5.04 5.00
C GLY A 60 39.57 -4.97 6.32
N LEU A 61 40.13 -5.59 7.36
CA LEU A 61 39.56 -5.56 8.72
C LEU A 61 39.87 -4.21 9.38
N VAL A 62 38.85 -3.61 9.98
CA VAL A 62 38.95 -2.35 10.71
C VAL A 62 38.36 -2.54 12.11
N GLU A 63 39.07 -2.10 13.12
CA GLU A 63 38.66 -2.17 14.53
C GLU A 63 38.31 -0.77 15.05
N PHE A 64 37.26 -0.69 15.85
CA PHE A 64 36.84 0.52 16.56
C PHE A 64 36.04 0.13 17.82
N SER A 65 35.94 1.03 18.79
CA SER A 65 35.15 0.82 20.00
C SER A 65 33.81 1.57 19.95
N ALA A 66 32.82 1.12 20.70
CA ALA A 66 31.53 1.77 20.83
C ALA A 66 31.10 1.86 22.31
N THR A 67 30.37 2.91 22.68
CA THR A 67 30.00 3.22 24.07
C THR A 67 28.48 3.38 24.20
N GLU A 68 27.97 3.62 25.42
CA GLU A 68 26.55 3.95 25.62
C GLU A 68 26.10 5.21 24.86
N ALA A 69 27.03 6.11 24.51
CA ALA A 69 26.75 7.30 23.71
C ALA A 69 26.66 7.00 22.20
N THR A 70 27.08 5.81 21.75
CA THR A 70 27.00 5.41 20.34
C THR A 70 25.54 5.21 19.93
N THR A 71 25.07 5.97 18.94
CA THR A 71 23.71 5.82 18.44
C THR A 71 23.63 4.63 17.49
N VAL A 72 22.98 3.54 17.92
CA VAL A 72 22.74 2.37 17.06
C VAL A 72 21.32 2.40 16.50
N ARG A 73 21.21 2.25 15.19
CA ARG A 73 19.94 2.23 14.47
C ARG A 73 19.81 0.95 13.67
N MET A 74 18.82 0.15 14.02
CA MET A 74 18.42 -1.03 13.26
C MET A 74 17.01 -0.82 12.71
N PRO A 75 16.80 -0.81 11.38
CA PRO A 75 15.48 -0.60 10.81
C PRO A 75 14.44 -1.60 11.35
N GLY A 76 13.30 -1.08 11.84
CA GLY A 76 12.23 -1.86 12.48
C GLY A 76 12.45 -2.20 13.96
N ARG A 77 13.40 -1.54 14.62
CA ARG A 77 13.68 -1.65 16.05
C ARG A 77 13.81 -0.26 16.66
N ASP A 78 12.95 0.07 17.62
CA ASP A 78 13.19 1.23 18.49
C ASP A 78 14.14 0.86 19.63
N GLY A 79 15.00 1.80 20.03
CA GLY A 79 15.96 1.69 21.14
C GLY A 79 17.07 0.66 20.94
N SER A 80 17.68 0.59 19.75
CA SER A 80 18.76 -0.37 19.48
C SER A 80 20.08 0.08 20.15
N SER A 81 20.89 -0.87 20.62
CA SER A 81 22.20 -0.61 21.24
C SER A 81 23.33 -1.36 20.52
N VAL A 82 24.57 -1.17 20.98
CA VAL A 82 25.75 -1.88 20.43
C VAL A 82 25.67 -3.39 20.68
N GLU A 83 25.02 -3.80 21.78
CA GLU A 83 24.84 -5.20 22.15
C GLU A 83 23.91 -5.96 21.18
N ASP A 84 23.12 -5.23 20.39
CA ASP A 84 22.23 -5.82 19.38
C ASP A 84 22.97 -6.25 18.10
N LEU A 85 24.25 -5.89 17.94
CA LEU A 85 25.07 -6.21 16.76
C LEU A 85 25.59 -7.66 16.83
N ALA A 86 25.44 -8.40 15.73
CA ALA A 86 25.92 -9.78 15.63
C ALA A 86 26.99 -9.92 14.52
N PRO A 87 27.93 -10.87 14.66
CA PRO A 87 28.75 -11.31 13.54
C PRO A 87 27.87 -11.71 12.34
N GLY A 88 28.17 -11.14 11.17
CA GLY A 88 27.39 -11.28 9.94
C GLY A 88 26.49 -10.08 9.63
N ASP A 89 26.28 -9.13 10.55
CA ASP A 89 25.49 -7.92 10.28
C ASP A 89 26.21 -7.01 9.29
N HIS A 90 25.49 -6.57 8.27
CA HIS A 90 25.98 -5.52 7.37
C HIS A 90 25.71 -4.16 8.01
N VAL A 91 26.73 -3.33 8.15
CA VAL A 91 26.60 -2.05 8.85
C VAL A 91 27.26 -0.91 8.09
N ALA A 92 26.72 0.28 8.29
CA ALA A 92 27.38 1.55 8.01
C ALA A 92 27.72 2.20 9.36
N VAL A 93 28.98 2.55 9.58
CA VAL A 93 29.50 3.07 10.85
C VAL A 93 30.14 4.42 10.61
N LEU A 94 29.83 5.40 11.46
CA LEU A 94 30.55 6.66 11.53
C LEU A 94 31.49 6.63 12.73
N VAL A 95 32.79 6.69 12.48
CA VAL A 95 33.86 6.63 13.50
C VAL A 95 34.57 7.97 13.62
N SER A 96 34.93 8.37 14.83
CA SER A 96 35.82 9.50 15.14
C SER A 96 36.77 9.07 16.24
N ASP A 97 38.09 9.29 16.05
CA ASP A 97 39.13 8.88 17.00
C ASP A 97 39.06 7.41 17.43
N GLY A 98 38.77 6.52 16.49
CA GLY A 98 38.64 5.08 16.78
C GLY A 98 37.37 4.68 17.54
N ARG A 99 36.45 5.63 17.80
CA ARG A 99 35.17 5.40 18.47
C ARG A 99 33.97 5.59 17.54
N ALA A 100 33.00 4.70 17.60
CA ALA A 100 31.76 4.80 16.83
C ALA A 100 30.85 5.89 17.41
N ILE A 101 30.52 6.89 16.58
CA ILE A 101 29.48 7.88 16.86
C ILE A 101 28.10 7.28 16.57
N SER A 102 27.97 6.59 15.42
CA SER A 102 26.73 5.94 15.05
C SER A 102 26.94 4.67 14.22
N ILE A 103 26.02 3.72 14.38
CA ILE A 103 26.01 2.44 13.66
C ILE A 103 24.62 2.24 13.07
N LEU A 104 24.53 2.10 11.75
CA LEU A 104 23.31 1.76 11.04
C LEU A 104 23.41 0.33 10.50
N VAL A 105 22.55 -0.56 11.00
CA VAL A 105 22.48 -1.93 10.47
C VAL A 105 21.63 -1.95 9.20
N LYS A 106 22.17 -2.53 8.14
CA LYS A 106 21.49 -2.85 6.90
C LYS A 106 20.80 -4.22 7.05
N PRO A 107 19.47 -4.28 7.07
CA PRO A 107 18.76 -5.55 7.17
C PRO A 107 19.07 -6.47 5.99
N SER A 108 19.24 -7.77 6.25
CA SER A 108 19.38 -8.80 5.22
C SER A 108 18.11 -9.01 4.39
N ARG A 109 16.96 -8.51 4.87
CA ARG A 109 15.67 -8.43 4.16
C ARG A 109 14.98 -7.10 4.48
N PRO A 110 14.30 -6.45 3.52
CA PRO A 110 13.70 -5.14 3.75
C PRO A 110 12.69 -5.18 4.89
N VAL A 111 12.98 -4.46 5.97
CA VAL A 111 12.02 -4.23 7.06
C VAL A 111 11.10 -3.11 6.61
N ARG A 112 9.88 -3.47 6.23
CA ARG A 112 8.85 -2.50 5.85
C ARG A 112 8.00 -2.27 7.07
N SER A 113 7.79 -1.02 7.46
CA SER A 113 6.72 -0.62 8.37
C SER A 113 5.63 0.06 7.55
N ARG A 114 4.37 -0.11 7.93
CA ARG A 114 3.22 0.53 7.25
C ARG A 114 2.25 1.11 8.24
N HIS A 115 1.71 2.29 7.94
CA HIS A 115 0.63 2.89 8.71
C HIS A 115 -0.73 2.41 8.19
N PHE A 116 -1.63 2.09 9.13
CA PHE A 116 -3.03 1.82 8.82
C PHE A 116 -3.92 2.62 9.77
N THR A 117 -4.75 3.48 9.20
CA THR A 117 -5.67 4.35 9.96
C THR A 117 -7.09 3.87 9.77
N GLY A 118 -7.78 3.59 10.87
CA GLY A 118 -9.16 3.11 10.85
C GLY A 118 -9.74 3.01 12.25
N VAL A 119 -10.99 2.60 12.34
CA VAL A 119 -11.72 2.43 13.59
C VAL A 119 -11.51 1.03 14.11
N VAL A 120 -11.27 0.91 15.40
CA VAL A 120 -11.22 -0.38 16.08
C VAL A 120 -12.63 -0.96 16.08
N THR A 121 -12.86 -2.08 15.41
CA THR A 121 -14.17 -2.75 15.37
C THR A 121 -14.25 -3.89 16.37
N SER A 122 -13.12 -4.47 16.73
CA SER A 122 -13.05 -5.51 17.75
C SER A 122 -11.74 -5.41 18.49
N VAL A 123 -11.85 -5.43 19.82
CA VAL A 123 -10.76 -5.73 20.72
C VAL A 123 -11.09 -7.11 21.27
N VAL A 124 -10.35 -8.12 20.83
CA VAL A 124 -10.47 -9.45 21.41
C VAL A 124 -9.68 -9.46 22.72
N GLU A 125 -10.11 -10.23 23.71
CA GLU A 125 -9.31 -10.46 24.92
C GLU A 125 -7.86 -10.76 24.55
N ASP A 126 -6.91 -10.32 25.38
CA ASP A 126 -5.46 -10.51 25.24
C ASP A 126 -4.80 -10.01 23.93
N TRP A 127 -5.07 -8.76 23.58
CA TRP A 127 -4.27 -7.94 22.67
C TRP A 127 -4.45 -8.15 21.15
N GLY A 128 -5.49 -8.85 20.74
CA GLY A 128 -5.92 -8.92 19.34
C GLY A 128 -6.74 -7.70 18.97
N LEU A 129 -6.31 -6.97 17.93
CA LEU A 129 -7.01 -5.77 17.47
C LEU A 129 -7.44 -5.95 16.02
N THR A 130 -8.71 -5.65 15.76
CA THR A 130 -9.24 -5.50 14.41
C THR A 130 -9.51 -4.02 14.13
N ILE A 131 -8.87 -3.49 13.09
CA ILE A 131 -9.05 -2.11 12.63
C ILE A 131 -9.69 -2.16 11.25
N ARG A 132 -10.79 -1.42 11.07
CA ARG A 132 -11.47 -1.22 9.79
C ARG A 132 -11.33 0.22 9.35
N ASP A 133 -10.86 0.47 8.13
CA ASP A 133 -10.71 1.83 7.62
C ASP A 133 -11.98 2.37 6.94
N GLY A 134 -11.97 3.65 6.56
CA GLY A 134 -13.08 4.28 5.85
C GLY A 134 -13.33 3.76 4.43
N GLN A 135 -12.67 2.70 3.97
CA GLN A 135 -12.99 2.01 2.71
C GLN A 135 -13.55 0.61 2.97
N GLY A 136 -13.79 0.25 4.24
CA GLY A 136 -14.24 -1.09 4.65
C GLY A 136 -13.12 -2.13 4.70
N ARG A 137 -11.86 -1.74 4.43
CA ARG A 137 -10.71 -2.66 4.54
C ARG A 137 -10.46 -2.98 5.99
N GLN A 138 -10.14 -4.23 6.28
CA GLN A 138 -9.97 -4.70 7.64
C GLN A 138 -8.60 -5.34 7.83
N ILE A 139 -7.94 -5.02 8.92
CA ILE A 139 -6.74 -5.73 9.37
C ILE A 139 -6.97 -6.27 10.77
N SER A 140 -6.59 -7.52 11.00
CA SER A 140 -6.51 -8.12 12.33
C SER A 140 -5.05 -8.46 12.62
N ALA A 141 -4.55 -7.97 13.75
CA ALA A 141 -3.17 -8.16 14.18
C ALA A 141 -3.04 -8.10 15.70
N THR A 142 -1.95 -8.65 16.22
CA THR A 142 -1.62 -8.59 17.66
C THR A 142 -0.90 -7.27 17.95
N ALA A 143 -1.40 -6.49 18.91
CA ALA A 143 -0.73 -5.29 19.38
C ALA A 143 0.26 -5.61 20.52
N LEU A 144 1.51 -5.18 20.35
CA LEU A 144 2.59 -5.44 21.30
C LEU A 144 2.55 -4.47 22.49
N THR A 145 1.94 -3.30 22.32
CA THR A 145 1.83 -2.24 23.34
C THR A 145 0.58 -1.39 23.10
N GLY A 146 0.13 -0.65 24.11
CA GLY A 146 -0.81 0.46 23.93
C GLY A 146 -2.30 0.12 23.89
N LEU A 147 -2.72 -1.06 24.36
CA LEU A 147 -4.15 -1.45 24.40
C LEU A 147 -4.85 -1.20 25.73
N GLU A 148 -4.15 -0.75 26.77
CA GLU A 148 -4.72 -0.63 28.12
C GLU A 148 -5.90 0.35 28.18
N THR A 149 -6.07 1.19 27.15
CA THR A 149 -7.13 2.20 27.07
C THR A 149 -7.96 2.17 25.79
N ILE A 150 -7.72 1.24 24.85
CA ILE A 150 -8.34 1.30 23.52
C ILE A 150 -9.64 0.50 23.49
N ARG A 151 -10.71 1.15 23.05
CA ARG A 151 -12.05 0.55 22.95
C ARG A 151 -12.51 0.42 21.50
N PRO A 152 -13.39 -0.54 21.18
CA PRO A 152 -14.03 -0.54 19.87
C PRO A 152 -14.86 0.73 19.69
N GLY A 153 -14.83 1.29 18.48
CA GLY A 153 -15.33 2.62 18.13
C GLY A 153 -14.25 3.70 18.06
N GLU A 154 -13.05 3.48 18.60
CA GLU A 154 -11.97 4.47 18.52
C GLU A 154 -11.28 4.48 17.16
N LEU A 155 -11.09 5.67 16.56
CA LEU A 155 -10.20 5.83 15.42
C LEU A 155 -8.75 5.85 15.89
N VAL A 156 -7.95 4.98 15.29
CA VAL A 156 -6.53 4.80 15.60
C VAL A 156 -5.69 4.81 14.33
N THR A 157 -4.43 5.21 14.46
CA THR A 157 -3.39 4.92 13.46
C THR A 157 -2.44 3.89 14.04
N ALA A 158 -2.41 2.71 13.42
CA ALA A 158 -1.52 1.62 13.77
C ALA A 158 -0.26 1.65 12.91
N VAL A 159 0.89 1.43 13.54
CA VAL A 159 2.15 1.08 12.87
C VAL A 159 2.21 -0.44 12.81
N LEU A 160 2.27 -0.95 11.58
CA LEU A 160 2.29 -2.37 11.26
C LEU A 160 3.68 -2.79 10.85
N ASP A 161 4.17 -3.84 11.51
CA ASP A 161 5.40 -4.51 11.15
C ASP A 161 5.12 -5.99 10.83
N GLN A 162 5.81 -6.52 9.83
CA GLN A 162 5.76 -7.93 9.50
C GLN A 162 6.99 -8.64 10.04
N ASP A 163 6.76 -9.70 10.82
CA ASP A 163 7.84 -10.56 11.26
C ASP A 163 8.47 -11.26 10.03
N PRO A 164 9.79 -11.17 9.82
CA PRO A 164 10.43 -11.64 8.59
C PRO A 164 10.57 -13.17 8.51
N GLU A 165 10.37 -13.90 9.61
CA GLU A 165 10.44 -15.36 9.64
C GLU A 165 9.07 -15.99 9.52
N SER A 166 8.08 -15.51 10.29
CA SER A 166 6.72 -16.03 10.21
C SER A 166 5.85 -15.27 9.21
N GLY A 167 6.19 -14.05 8.81
CA GLY A 167 5.29 -13.22 8.01
C GLY A 167 4.07 -12.71 8.80
N THR A 168 4.01 -12.95 10.11
CA THR A 168 2.95 -12.46 11.02
C THR A 168 2.94 -10.94 11.07
N LEU A 169 1.76 -10.34 11.07
CA LEU A 169 1.58 -8.89 11.23
C LEU A 169 1.46 -8.55 12.73
N LEU A 170 2.27 -7.59 13.18
CA LEU A 170 2.27 -7.07 14.54
C LEU A 170 1.98 -5.58 14.50
N ILE A 171 1.19 -5.10 15.46
CA ILE A 171 1.01 -3.67 15.71
C ILE A 171 2.04 -3.26 16.76
N THR A 172 3.04 -2.50 16.34
CA THR A 172 4.16 -2.08 17.19
C THR A 172 3.91 -0.73 17.86
N ALA A 173 3.10 0.12 17.24
CA ALA A 173 2.61 1.35 17.86
C ALA A 173 1.16 1.63 17.45
N LEU A 174 0.44 2.32 18.33
CA LEU A 174 -0.97 2.62 18.14
C LEU A 174 -1.26 4.02 18.69
N GLN A 175 -1.79 4.89 17.83
CA GLN A 175 -2.05 6.28 18.17
C GLN A 175 -3.55 6.59 18.03
N PRO A 176 -4.29 6.74 19.13
CA PRO A 176 -5.69 7.19 19.10
C PRO A 176 -5.82 8.61 18.57
N ALA A 177 -6.86 8.86 17.76
CA ALA A 177 -7.12 10.18 17.18
C ALA A 177 -7.38 11.24 18.25
N LEU A 178 -8.13 10.92 19.31
CA LEU A 178 -8.41 11.89 20.39
C LEU A 178 -7.16 12.25 21.20
N LYS A 179 -6.16 11.37 21.29
CA LYS A 179 -4.86 11.71 21.87
C LYS A 179 -4.11 12.71 20.99
N THR A 180 -4.22 12.57 19.66
CA THR A 180 -3.66 13.55 18.71
C THR A 180 -4.39 14.89 18.81
N LEU A 181 -5.71 14.91 19.01
CA LEU A 181 -6.46 16.13 19.29
C LEU A 181 -5.91 16.85 20.53
N GLY A 182 -5.68 16.14 21.64
CA GLY A 182 -5.10 16.74 22.85
C GLY A 182 -3.75 17.42 22.60
N ARG A 183 -2.89 16.82 21.76
CA ARG A 183 -1.61 17.43 21.34
C ARG A 183 -1.81 18.69 20.48
N ILE A 184 -2.82 18.70 19.61
CA ILE A 184 -3.16 19.88 18.80
C ILE A 184 -3.70 21.01 19.70
N ARG A 185 -4.55 20.69 20.69
CA ARG A 185 -5.07 21.67 21.68
C ARG A 185 -3.92 22.32 22.47
N ALA A 186 -3.03 21.52 23.05
CA ALA A 186 -1.89 22.03 23.80
C ALA A 186 -0.97 22.93 22.94
N ALA A 187 -0.75 22.56 21.67
CA ALA A 187 0.02 23.39 20.75
C ALA A 187 -0.70 24.69 20.36
N LEU A 188 -2.03 24.68 20.27
CA LEU A 188 -2.83 25.89 20.04
C LEU A 188 -2.76 26.83 21.24
N GLU A 189 -2.95 26.32 22.46
CA GLU A 189 -2.82 27.08 23.71
C GLU A 189 -1.44 27.74 23.81
N GLN A 190 -0.37 26.97 23.60
CA GLN A 190 0.99 27.51 23.61
C GLN A 190 1.22 28.60 22.54
N ALA A 191 0.62 28.46 21.36
CA ALA A 191 0.74 29.45 20.29
C ALA A 191 -0.09 30.72 20.55
N GLU A 192 -1.23 30.61 21.25
CA GLU A 192 -2.02 31.76 21.75
C GLU A 192 -1.22 32.52 22.80
N ASP A 193 -0.65 31.81 23.78
CA ASP A 193 0.19 32.38 24.84
C ASP A 193 1.43 33.09 24.28
N SER A 194 1.99 32.54 23.20
CA SER A 194 3.19 33.09 22.53
C SER A 194 2.86 34.11 21.42
N ASN A 195 1.58 34.39 21.16
CA ASN A 195 1.09 35.33 20.15
C ASN A 195 1.63 35.08 18.72
N GLU A 196 1.73 33.80 18.32
CA GLU A 196 2.31 33.39 17.03
C GLU A 196 1.24 33.17 15.94
N GLU A 197 0.70 34.26 15.38
CA GLU A 197 -0.49 34.22 14.49
C GLU A 197 -0.37 33.26 13.29
N SER A 198 0.81 33.17 12.67
CA SER A 198 1.04 32.23 11.55
C SER A 198 0.97 30.77 11.97
N LYS A 199 1.44 30.43 13.18
CA LYS A 199 1.33 29.08 13.73
C LYS A 199 -0.09 28.79 14.17
N LEU A 200 -0.81 29.77 14.72
CA LEU A 200 -2.23 29.65 15.06
C LEU A 200 -3.08 29.31 13.83
N ALA A 201 -2.93 30.04 12.72
CA ALA A 201 -3.64 29.75 11.48
C ALA A 201 -3.37 28.32 10.97
N ALA A 202 -2.10 27.89 10.98
CA ALA A 202 -1.73 26.54 10.57
C ALA A 202 -2.27 25.44 11.50
N LEU A 203 -2.31 25.69 12.82
CA LEU A 203 -2.82 24.75 13.81
C LEU A 203 -4.36 24.67 13.79
N ARG A 204 -5.07 25.79 13.59
CA ARG A 204 -6.52 25.82 13.37
C ARG A 204 -6.89 24.97 12.15
N GLN A 205 -6.16 25.13 11.04
CA GLN A 205 -6.36 24.29 9.85
C GLN A 205 -6.10 22.81 10.13
N ARG A 206 -5.04 22.47 10.88
CA ARG A 206 -4.75 21.08 11.29
C ARG A 206 -5.87 20.49 12.15
N LEU A 207 -6.42 21.27 13.09
CA LEU A 207 -7.56 20.86 13.92
C LEU A 207 -8.78 20.56 13.04
N ALA A 208 -9.12 21.47 12.12
CA ALA A 208 -10.23 21.32 11.19
C ALA A 208 -10.07 20.10 10.27
N ASP A 209 -8.87 19.85 9.75
CA ASP A 209 -8.62 18.71 8.88
C ASP A 209 -8.60 17.39 9.65
N HIS A 210 -8.11 17.40 10.89
CA HIS A 210 -8.09 16.23 11.76
C HIS A 210 -9.51 15.84 12.21
N SER A 211 -10.34 16.80 12.60
CA SER A 211 -11.75 16.58 12.94
C SER A 211 -12.52 16.05 11.72
N SER A 212 -12.38 16.70 10.57
CA SER A 212 -13.07 16.31 9.34
C SER A 212 -12.74 14.89 8.90
N ARG A 213 -11.46 14.51 8.94
CA ARG A 213 -11.03 13.13 8.64
C ARG A 213 -11.63 12.11 9.59
N HIS A 214 -11.58 12.38 10.90
CA HIS A 214 -12.09 11.43 11.89
C HIS A 214 -13.60 11.22 11.77
N LEU A 215 -14.36 12.31 11.70
CA LEU A 215 -15.82 12.26 11.59
C LEU A 215 -16.28 11.63 10.26
N THR A 216 -15.54 11.85 9.17
CA THR A 216 -15.81 11.20 7.88
C THR A 216 -15.69 9.68 7.97
N VAL A 217 -14.62 9.17 8.59
CA VAL A 217 -14.39 7.72 8.71
C VAL A 217 -15.45 7.09 9.61
N LEU A 218 -15.73 7.67 10.78
CA LEU A 218 -16.75 7.16 11.70
C LEU A 218 -18.14 7.17 11.08
N GLY A 219 -18.54 8.28 10.45
CA GLY A 219 -19.85 8.40 9.81
C GLY A 219 -20.06 7.38 8.70
N ARG A 220 -19.03 7.15 7.88
CA ARG A 220 -19.09 6.15 6.82
C ARG A 220 -19.18 4.73 7.36
N LEU A 221 -18.34 4.37 8.33
CA LEU A 221 -18.35 3.04 8.91
C LEU A 221 -19.66 2.74 9.65
N SER A 222 -20.23 3.73 10.33
CA SER A 222 -21.55 3.61 10.97
C SER A 222 -22.64 3.24 9.96
N GLN A 223 -22.58 3.74 8.73
CA GLN A 223 -23.55 3.43 7.67
C GLN A 223 -23.36 2.04 7.03
N GLN A 224 -22.17 1.44 7.17
CA GLN A 224 -21.82 0.14 6.57
C GLN A 224 -21.79 -1.01 7.58
N ALA A 225 -21.94 -0.69 8.86
CA ALA A 225 -21.84 -1.62 9.96
C ALA A 225 -23.06 -2.55 10.03
N SER A 226 -22.87 -3.74 10.63
CA SER A 226 -23.99 -4.60 11.01
C SER A 226 -24.86 -3.88 12.06
N PRO A 227 -26.14 -4.28 12.25
CA PRO A 227 -27.02 -3.61 13.21
C PRO A 227 -26.43 -3.50 14.63
N THR A 228 -25.69 -4.53 15.07
CA THR A 228 -25.02 -4.54 16.38
C THR A 228 -23.82 -3.59 16.44
N GLU A 229 -22.96 -3.57 15.41
CA GLU A 229 -21.81 -2.66 15.33
C GLU A 229 -22.25 -1.19 15.12
N GLN A 230 -23.39 -0.98 14.46
CA GLN A 230 -23.90 0.34 14.09
C GLN A 230 -24.19 1.21 15.31
N ALA A 231 -24.85 0.67 16.34
CA ALA A 231 -25.17 1.42 17.56
C ALA A 231 -23.89 1.91 18.27
N GLN A 232 -22.87 1.05 18.38
CA GLN A 232 -21.58 1.41 18.99
C GLN A 232 -20.86 2.50 18.18
N LEU A 233 -20.84 2.38 16.86
CA LEU A 233 -20.21 3.38 15.98
C LEU A 233 -20.97 4.72 15.97
N GLN A 234 -22.29 4.70 16.12
CA GLN A 234 -23.10 5.92 16.28
C GLN A 234 -22.78 6.64 17.60
N GLN A 235 -22.68 5.89 18.71
CA GLN A 235 -22.27 6.45 19.99
C GLN A 235 -20.86 7.06 19.92
N ALA A 236 -19.90 6.35 19.31
CA ALA A 236 -18.54 6.85 19.12
C ALA A 236 -18.50 8.10 18.22
N LEU A 237 -19.31 8.12 17.15
CA LEU A 237 -19.46 9.29 16.28
C LEU A 237 -19.99 10.49 17.05
N GLN A 238 -21.01 10.31 17.89
CA GLN A 238 -21.57 11.41 18.68
C GLN A 238 -20.56 11.95 19.70
N ALA A 239 -19.90 11.09 20.47
CA ALA A 239 -18.87 11.51 21.41
C ALA A 239 -17.70 12.26 20.73
N ALA A 240 -17.30 11.81 19.54
CA ALA A 240 -16.29 12.50 18.74
C ALA A 240 -16.77 13.88 18.26
N ARG A 241 -18.04 14.00 17.82
CA ARG A 241 -18.63 15.29 17.41
C ARG A 241 -18.61 16.29 18.57
N ASP A 242 -19.01 15.86 19.76
CA ASP A 242 -19.05 16.73 20.93
C ASP A 242 -17.64 17.22 21.30
N THR A 243 -16.67 16.29 21.38
CA THR A 243 -15.28 16.58 21.72
C THR A 243 -14.60 17.51 20.71
N TYR A 244 -14.80 17.27 19.41
CA TYR A 244 -14.26 18.15 18.37
C TYR A 244 -14.99 19.49 18.32
N GLY A 245 -16.31 19.49 18.51
CA GLY A 245 -17.13 20.70 18.51
C GLY A 245 -16.67 21.70 19.56
N GLU A 246 -16.40 21.24 20.78
CA GLU A 246 -15.82 22.06 21.85
C GLU A 246 -14.49 22.69 21.39
N SER A 247 -13.57 21.89 20.86
CA SER A 247 -12.24 22.35 20.46
C SER A 247 -12.30 23.32 19.27
N LEU A 248 -13.12 23.01 18.26
CA LEU A 248 -13.29 23.85 17.07
C LEU A 248 -13.86 25.22 17.42
N ARG A 249 -14.86 25.28 18.31
CA ARG A 249 -15.45 26.51 18.80
C ARG A 249 -14.45 27.31 19.64
N ARG A 250 -13.72 26.66 20.57
CA ARG A 250 -12.74 27.31 21.44
C ARG A 250 -11.66 28.06 20.66
N PHE A 251 -11.14 27.46 19.60
CA PHE A 251 -10.03 28.02 18.81
C PHE A 251 -10.46 28.69 17.51
N ASN A 252 -11.76 28.88 17.29
CA ASN A 252 -12.34 29.42 16.04
C ASN A 252 -11.78 28.74 14.77
N ALA A 253 -11.74 27.40 14.78
CA ALA A 253 -11.16 26.59 13.71
C ALA A 253 -12.18 26.11 12.66
N GLY A 254 -13.34 26.79 12.58
CA GLY A 254 -14.41 26.48 11.63
C GLY A 254 -15.42 25.44 12.13
N PRO A 255 -16.40 25.06 11.29
CA PRO A 255 -17.50 24.21 11.70
C PRO A 255 -17.10 22.73 11.81
N ILE A 256 -17.96 21.97 12.50
CA ILE A 256 -17.89 20.51 12.54
C ILE A 256 -18.24 19.99 11.13
N SER A 257 -17.23 19.52 10.39
CA SER A 257 -17.37 19.15 8.98
C SER A 257 -17.03 17.68 8.71
N ALA A 258 -17.54 17.15 7.61
CA ALA A 258 -17.18 15.85 7.06
C ALA A 258 -16.98 15.93 5.55
N GLN A 259 -16.48 14.85 4.95
CA GLN A 259 -16.29 14.73 3.51
C GLN A 259 -17.13 13.60 2.93
N VAL A 260 -17.79 13.88 1.81
CA VAL A 260 -18.45 12.88 0.98
C VAL A 260 -17.77 12.83 -0.38
N SER A 261 -17.52 11.63 -0.90
CA SER A 261 -16.99 11.42 -2.25
C SER A 261 -17.93 10.54 -3.03
N GLY A 262 -18.36 10.99 -4.21
CA GLY A 262 -19.37 10.30 -5.01
C GLY A 262 -19.66 10.99 -6.33
N LEU A 263 -20.70 10.51 -7.01
CA LEU A 263 -21.23 11.10 -8.23
C LEU A 263 -22.32 12.11 -7.91
N VAL A 264 -22.34 13.25 -8.60
CA VAL A 264 -23.46 14.18 -8.56
C VAL A 264 -24.64 13.55 -9.31
N THR A 265 -25.74 13.26 -8.63
CA THR A 265 -26.95 12.63 -9.22
C THR A 265 -28.10 13.60 -9.38
N SER A 266 -28.07 14.75 -8.70
CA SER A 266 -29.03 15.83 -8.86
C SER A 266 -28.36 17.19 -8.63
N ILE A 267 -28.79 18.21 -9.37
CA ILE A 267 -28.40 19.60 -9.21
C ILE A 267 -29.67 20.44 -9.26
N ASP A 268 -29.96 21.12 -8.16
CA ASP A 268 -31.01 22.13 -8.08
C ASP A 268 -30.36 23.51 -8.25
N GLN A 269 -30.63 24.15 -9.40
CA GLN A 269 -30.04 25.45 -9.73
C GLN A 269 -30.65 26.58 -8.89
N ASP A 270 -31.93 26.48 -8.55
CA ASP A 270 -32.68 27.55 -7.87
C ASP A 270 -32.36 27.56 -6.38
N LEU A 271 -32.43 26.39 -5.73
CA LEU A 271 -32.08 26.22 -4.32
C LEU A 271 -30.56 26.11 -4.10
N ARG A 272 -29.78 26.05 -5.19
CA ARG A 272 -28.33 25.82 -5.21
C ARG A 272 -27.94 24.62 -4.34
N ARG A 273 -28.51 23.45 -4.65
CA ARG A 273 -28.21 22.20 -3.96
C ARG A 273 -27.68 21.15 -4.91
N ILE A 274 -26.85 20.25 -4.40
CA ILE A 274 -26.44 19.06 -5.12
C ILE A 274 -26.69 17.82 -4.28
N THR A 275 -27.03 16.72 -4.95
CA THR A 275 -27.06 15.39 -4.36
C THR A 275 -25.85 14.61 -4.83
N VAL A 276 -25.06 14.12 -3.86
CA VAL A 276 -23.87 13.30 -4.12
C VAL A 276 -24.17 11.87 -3.69
N GLN A 277 -24.08 10.93 -4.63
CA GLN A 277 -24.25 9.50 -4.42
C GLN A 277 -22.89 8.83 -4.25
N PRO A 278 -22.48 8.45 -3.02
CA PRO A 278 -21.28 7.65 -2.81
C PRO A 278 -21.54 6.20 -3.21
N LYS A 279 -20.49 5.46 -3.56
CA LYS A 279 -20.62 4.04 -3.92
C LYS A 279 -21.02 3.21 -2.70
N GLY A 280 -22.16 2.53 -2.79
CA GLY A 280 -22.63 1.61 -1.73
C GLY A 280 -23.03 2.29 -0.41
N LEU A 281 -23.37 3.58 -0.45
CA LEU A 281 -23.86 4.35 0.70
C LEU A 281 -25.10 5.17 0.30
N PRO A 282 -25.91 5.66 1.26
CA PRO A 282 -26.99 6.59 0.96
C PRO A 282 -26.49 7.89 0.31
N ALA A 283 -27.34 8.50 -0.52
CA ALA A 283 -27.07 9.81 -1.11
C ALA A 283 -26.99 10.92 -0.04
N VAL A 284 -26.14 11.91 -0.28
CA VAL A 284 -25.95 13.07 0.59
C VAL A 284 -26.30 14.34 -0.19
N GLU A 285 -27.35 15.02 0.25
CA GLU A 285 -27.73 16.33 -0.26
C GLU A 285 -26.99 17.44 0.52
N VAL A 286 -26.45 18.42 -0.20
CA VAL A 286 -25.69 19.55 0.36
C VAL A 286 -26.06 20.86 -0.33
N ALA A 287 -26.16 21.93 0.46
CA ALA A 287 -26.37 23.29 -0.03
C ALA A 287 -25.05 23.93 -0.46
N VAL A 288 -25.07 24.70 -1.54
CA VAL A 288 -23.88 25.34 -2.14
C VAL A 288 -24.07 26.85 -2.16
N SER A 289 -23.30 27.55 -1.31
CA SER A 289 -23.37 29.01 -1.18
C SER A 289 -22.48 29.71 -2.23
N ARG A 290 -22.42 31.03 -2.19
CA ARG A 290 -21.46 31.81 -3.00
C ARG A 290 -20.02 31.71 -2.45
N GLU A 291 -19.88 31.34 -1.18
CA GLU A 291 -18.59 31.19 -0.49
C GLU A 291 -18.00 29.79 -0.66
N THR A 292 -18.80 28.82 -1.13
CA THR A 292 -18.31 27.47 -1.41
C THR A 292 -17.26 27.50 -2.51
N GLY A 293 -16.03 27.10 -2.19
CA GLY A 293 -14.97 26.97 -3.18
C GLY A 293 -15.16 25.74 -4.06
N ILE A 294 -15.48 25.91 -5.34
CA ILE A 294 -15.63 24.82 -6.31
C ILE A 294 -14.40 24.78 -7.22
N ASN A 295 -13.64 23.69 -7.17
CA ASN A 295 -12.37 23.57 -7.87
C ASN A 295 -12.35 22.35 -8.81
N PHE A 296 -11.91 22.57 -10.06
CA PHE A 296 -11.62 21.51 -11.02
C PHE A 296 -10.19 21.67 -11.55
N ARG A 297 -9.36 20.64 -11.41
CA ARG A 297 -7.94 20.65 -11.86
C ARG A 297 -7.14 21.87 -11.39
N GLY A 298 -7.39 22.31 -10.15
CA GLY A 298 -6.70 23.46 -9.53
C GLY A 298 -7.20 24.83 -10.00
N ARG A 299 -8.28 24.89 -10.78
CA ARG A 299 -8.95 26.12 -11.18
C ARG A 299 -10.30 26.24 -10.47
N SER A 300 -10.64 27.44 -10.03
CA SER A 300 -11.99 27.74 -9.51
C SER A 300 -12.99 27.73 -10.65
N ILE A 301 -14.15 27.12 -10.44
CA ILE A 301 -15.26 27.06 -11.39
C ILE A 301 -16.56 27.54 -10.72
N GLY A 302 -17.53 27.96 -11.52
CA GLY A 302 -18.85 28.37 -11.04
C GLY A 302 -19.76 27.18 -10.73
N PHE A 303 -20.81 27.43 -9.94
CA PHE A 303 -21.83 26.42 -9.64
C PHE A 303 -22.58 25.94 -10.89
N SER A 304 -22.86 26.85 -11.83
CA SER A 304 -23.48 26.53 -13.12
C SER A 304 -22.62 25.64 -14.02
N GLN A 305 -21.34 25.46 -13.69
CA GLN A 305 -20.40 24.58 -14.41
C GLN A 305 -20.29 23.19 -13.77
N LEU A 306 -21.03 22.94 -12.67
CA LEU A 306 -21.19 21.58 -12.15
C LEU A 306 -22.20 20.83 -13.00
N ASP A 307 -21.82 19.61 -13.36
CA ASP A 307 -22.62 18.72 -14.20
C ASP A 307 -23.12 17.50 -13.42
N LEU A 308 -24.27 16.97 -13.83
CA LEU A 308 -24.69 15.61 -13.47
C LEU A 308 -23.62 14.58 -13.87
N ALA A 309 -23.53 13.52 -13.08
CA ALA A 309 -22.53 12.47 -13.14
C ALA A 309 -21.06 12.93 -12.94
N SER A 310 -20.84 14.20 -12.55
CA SER A 310 -19.51 14.64 -12.11
C SER A 310 -19.10 13.90 -10.85
N ARG A 311 -17.84 13.47 -10.77
CA ARG A 311 -17.27 12.97 -9.52
C ARG A 311 -16.78 14.12 -8.68
N VAL A 312 -17.18 14.13 -7.40
CA VAL A 312 -16.84 15.20 -6.48
C VAL A 312 -16.33 14.64 -5.15
N ILE A 313 -15.49 15.43 -4.49
CA ILE A 313 -15.26 15.37 -3.05
C ILE A 313 -15.85 16.65 -2.47
N VAL A 314 -16.87 16.52 -1.63
CA VAL A 314 -17.50 17.67 -0.98
C VAL A 314 -17.15 17.66 0.49
N ARG A 315 -16.56 18.75 0.98
CA ARG A 315 -16.45 19.05 2.41
C ARG A 315 -17.66 19.87 2.82
N TYR A 316 -18.44 19.37 3.78
CA TYR A 316 -19.68 20.01 4.21
C TYR A 316 -19.81 20.04 5.73
N ASP A 317 -20.54 21.03 6.21
CA ASP A 317 -20.94 21.19 7.60
C ASP A 317 -21.95 20.10 8.00
N LEU A 318 -21.71 19.42 9.12
CA LEU A 318 -22.56 18.31 9.57
C LEU A 318 -23.90 18.77 10.20
N GLU A 319 -23.99 20.00 10.69
CA GLU A 319 -25.20 20.58 11.29
C GLU A 319 -26.14 21.09 10.18
N ASN A 320 -25.63 21.94 9.29
CA ASN A 320 -26.46 22.66 8.30
C ASN A 320 -26.41 22.08 6.88
N ARG A 321 -25.55 21.06 6.64
CA ARG A 321 -25.31 20.47 5.31
C ARG A 321 -24.88 21.47 4.24
N SER A 322 -24.23 22.55 4.64
CA SER A 322 -23.65 23.54 3.72
C SER A 322 -22.24 23.13 3.29
N ALA A 323 -21.99 23.12 1.99
CA ALA A 323 -20.67 22.83 1.43
C ALA A 323 -19.71 24.00 1.66
N SER A 324 -18.54 23.72 2.23
CA SER A 324 -17.43 24.67 2.31
C SER A 324 -16.50 24.57 1.11
N GLN A 325 -16.36 23.36 0.56
CA GLN A 325 -15.50 23.09 -0.58
C GLN A 325 -16.04 21.95 -1.43
N ILE A 326 -16.02 22.11 -2.75
CA ILE A 326 -16.31 21.06 -3.72
C ILE A 326 -15.09 20.90 -4.62
N GLN A 327 -14.45 19.74 -4.56
CA GLN A 327 -13.41 19.37 -5.51
C GLN A 327 -14.02 18.46 -6.56
N VAL A 328 -14.17 18.99 -7.78
CA VAL A 328 -14.52 18.19 -8.95
C VAL A 328 -13.29 17.40 -9.36
N LEU A 329 -13.43 16.10 -9.38
CA LEU A 329 -12.39 15.20 -9.83
C LEU A 329 -12.41 15.18 -11.37
N PRO A 330 -11.26 14.93 -12.04
CA PRO A 330 -11.31 14.32 -13.37
C PRO A 330 -12.18 13.05 -13.31
N GLY A 331 -12.58 12.47 -14.44
CA GLY A 331 -13.47 11.30 -14.47
C GLY A 331 -13.01 10.10 -13.64
N GLU A 332 -13.43 8.89 -13.97
CA GLU A 332 -12.84 7.77 -13.21
C GLU A 332 -11.30 7.87 -13.29
N THR A 333 -10.62 7.78 -12.15
CA THR A 333 -9.16 7.85 -12.07
C THR A 333 -8.67 6.62 -11.35
N LEU A 334 -7.81 5.86 -12.01
CA LEU A 334 -7.19 4.69 -11.48
C LEU A 334 -6.23 5.08 -10.35
N SER A 335 -6.25 4.36 -9.23
CA SER A 335 -5.32 4.64 -8.14
C SER A 335 -3.87 4.51 -8.64
N ARG A 336 -2.94 5.34 -8.14
CA ARG A 336 -1.52 5.22 -8.54
C ARG A 336 -0.94 3.84 -8.27
N GLN A 337 -1.43 3.14 -7.24
CA GLN A 337 -0.98 1.78 -6.91
C GLN A 337 -1.47 0.78 -7.96
N SER A 338 -2.76 0.83 -8.33
CA SER A 338 -3.33 -0.03 -9.38
C SER A 338 -2.70 0.24 -10.75
N ALA A 339 -2.48 1.52 -11.08
CA ALA A 339 -1.82 1.92 -12.32
C ALA A 339 -0.39 1.39 -12.41
N ARG A 340 0.38 1.49 -11.32
CA ARG A 340 1.75 0.93 -11.27
C ARG A 340 1.75 -0.60 -11.32
N ALA A 341 0.80 -1.26 -10.68
CA ALA A 341 0.66 -2.71 -10.77
C ALA A 341 0.41 -3.13 -12.22
N LEU A 342 -0.53 -2.47 -12.92
CA LEU A 342 -0.80 -2.70 -14.33
C LEU A 342 0.38 -2.38 -15.24
N LEU A 343 1.08 -1.27 -15.00
CA LEU A 343 2.30 -0.93 -15.74
C LEU A 343 3.37 -2.00 -15.63
N SER A 344 3.55 -2.60 -14.45
CA SER A 344 4.53 -3.69 -14.27
C SER A 344 4.18 -4.96 -15.04
N LEU A 345 2.92 -5.10 -15.49
CA LEU A 345 2.47 -6.21 -16.34
C LEU A 345 2.67 -5.92 -17.83
N LEU A 346 2.92 -4.66 -18.24
CA LEU A 346 3.18 -4.32 -19.64
C LEU A 346 4.53 -4.86 -20.14
N SER A 347 5.43 -5.22 -19.23
CA SER A 347 6.74 -5.83 -19.53
C SER A 347 6.69 -7.35 -19.64
N ILE A 348 5.52 -7.97 -19.47
CA ILE A 348 5.33 -9.41 -19.66
C ILE A 348 4.94 -9.63 -21.12
N ASP A 349 5.68 -10.49 -21.81
CA ASP A 349 5.39 -10.88 -23.20
C ASP A 349 3.93 -11.29 -23.32
N ASP A 350 3.21 -10.56 -24.17
CA ASP A 350 1.81 -10.85 -24.42
C ASP A 350 1.75 -11.84 -25.60
N PRO A 351 1.32 -13.09 -25.38
CA PRO A 351 1.50 -14.15 -26.36
C PRO A 351 0.77 -13.89 -27.70
N GLY A 352 -0.17 -12.94 -27.75
CA GLY A 352 -0.91 -12.56 -28.95
C GLY A 352 -0.63 -11.14 -29.47
N GLU A 353 0.45 -10.49 -29.04
CA GLU A 353 0.84 -9.16 -29.54
C GLU A 353 2.36 -9.07 -29.71
N ILE A 354 2.81 -8.67 -30.89
CA ILE A 354 4.24 -8.48 -31.22
C ILE A 354 4.47 -7.09 -31.78
N THR A 355 5.54 -6.42 -31.35
CA THR A 355 6.02 -5.17 -31.96
C THR A 355 7.41 -5.42 -32.51
N GLY A 356 7.61 -5.18 -33.81
CA GLY A 356 8.81 -5.66 -34.48
C GLY A 356 8.98 -5.18 -35.91
N ALA A 357 10.11 -5.53 -36.52
CA ALA A 357 10.34 -5.31 -37.95
C ALA A 357 9.74 -6.46 -38.76
N VAL A 358 9.10 -6.16 -39.88
CA VAL A 358 8.71 -7.18 -40.86
C VAL A 358 9.96 -7.65 -41.61
N THR A 359 10.35 -8.90 -41.46
CA THR A 359 11.55 -9.49 -42.07
C THR A 359 11.25 -10.44 -43.22
N GLY A 360 9.97 -10.80 -43.41
CA GLY A 360 9.57 -11.68 -44.50
C GLY A 360 8.09 -11.52 -44.85
N LEU A 361 7.80 -11.62 -46.14
CA LEU A 361 6.43 -11.62 -46.69
C LEU A 361 6.31 -12.74 -47.71
N ASP A 362 5.39 -13.68 -47.46
CA ASP A 362 4.99 -14.72 -48.39
C ASP A 362 3.55 -14.45 -48.83
N LEU A 363 3.41 -13.72 -49.93
CA LEU A 363 2.11 -13.31 -50.49
C LEU A 363 1.73 -14.20 -51.68
N ALA A 364 1.91 -15.51 -51.55
CA ALA A 364 1.65 -16.47 -52.61
C ALA A 364 0.24 -16.29 -53.22
N ALA A 365 0.16 -16.38 -54.55
CA ALA A 365 -1.09 -16.28 -55.30
C ALA A 365 -2.04 -17.47 -55.03
N THR A 366 -1.50 -18.59 -54.55
CA THR A 366 -2.23 -19.78 -54.10
C THR A 366 -1.57 -20.32 -52.83
N GLY A 367 -2.35 -20.51 -51.76
CA GLY A 367 -1.87 -20.91 -50.43
C GLY A 367 -2.06 -19.83 -49.35
N PRO A 368 -1.80 -20.15 -48.06
CA PRO A 368 -1.95 -19.20 -46.96
C PRO A 368 -0.86 -18.13 -47.04
N GLN A 369 -1.27 -16.87 -47.11
CA GLN A 369 -0.35 -15.74 -47.06
C GLN A 369 0.24 -15.63 -45.66
N ARG A 370 1.54 -15.30 -45.56
CA ARG A 370 2.25 -15.20 -44.28
C ARG A 370 3.10 -13.95 -44.17
N ILE A 371 3.20 -13.44 -42.95
CA ILE A 371 4.10 -12.35 -42.58
C ILE A 371 5.05 -12.84 -41.46
N THR A 372 6.33 -12.53 -41.59
CA THR A 372 7.35 -12.82 -40.58
C THR A 372 7.76 -11.53 -39.91
N ILE A 373 7.62 -11.47 -38.59
CA ILE A 373 7.94 -10.31 -37.78
C ILE A 373 9.03 -10.70 -36.80
N GLN A 374 10.12 -9.94 -36.76
CA GLN A 374 11.15 -10.05 -35.75
C GLN A 374 10.82 -9.10 -34.60
N ASP A 375 10.59 -9.65 -33.41
CA ASP A 375 10.29 -8.91 -32.20
C ASP A 375 11.46 -7.99 -31.82
N SER A 376 11.17 -6.71 -31.63
CA SER A 376 12.15 -5.70 -31.21
C SER A 376 12.63 -5.90 -29.77
N ALA A 377 11.87 -6.60 -28.92
CA ALA A 377 12.23 -6.83 -27.51
C ALA A 377 13.12 -8.07 -27.32
N THR A 378 12.74 -9.20 -27.92
CA THR A 378 13.44 -10.48 -27.72
C THR A 378 14.37 -10.86 -28.88
N GLY A 379 14.20 -10.25 -30.06
CA GLY A 379 14.88 -10.65 -31.30
C GLY A 379 14.31 -11.91 -31.95
N SER A 380 13.29 -12.53 -31.34
CA SER A 380 12.64 -13.75 -31.84
C SER A 380 11.76 -13.45 -33.04
N THR A 381 11.67 -14.38 -33.99
CA THR A 381 10.78 -14.26 -35.16
C THR A 381 9.48 -15.01 -34.96
N VAL A 382 8.36 -14.40 -35.32
CA VAL A 382 7.04 -15.03 -35.36
C VAL A 382 6.53 -14.99 -36.80
N VAL A 383 6.00 -16.11 -37.27
CA VAL A 383 5.35 -16.23 -38.58
C VAL A 383 3.84 -16.29 -38.37
N LEU A 384 3.13 -15.29 -38.90
CA LEU A 384 1.68 -15.14 -38.75
C LEU A 384 0.99 -15.42 -40.08
N THR A 385 -0.17 -16.07 -40.00
CA THR A 385 -1.01 -16.37 -41.17
C THR A 385 -1.99 -15.22 -41.39
N LEU A 386 -2.03 -14.67 -42.60
CA LEU A 386 -3.02 -13.68 -43.01
C LEU A 386 -4.30 -14.38 -43.48
N SER A 387 -5.45 -13.81 -43.11
CA SER A 387 -6.75 -14.23 -43.60
C SER A 387 -7.54 -13.04 -44.11
N GLU A 388 -8.68 -13.29 -44.76
CA GLU A 388 -9.60 -12.22 -45.20
C GLU A 388 -10.15 -11.39 -44.03
N LYS A 389 -10.04 -11.91 -42.79
CA LYS A 389 -10.47 -11.22 -41.56
C LYS A 389 -9.38 -10.34 -40.97
N SER A 390 -8.13 -10.46 -41.45
CA SER A 390 -7.01 -9.65 -40.95
C SER A 390 -7.22 -8.19 -41.31
N LEU A 391 -7.21 -7.31 -40.31
CA LEU A 391 -7.27 -5.87 -40.50
C LEU A 391 -5.85 -5.32 -40.70
N ILE A 392 -5.57 -4.79 -41.89
CA ILE A 392 -4.26 -4.23 -42.22
C ILE A 392 -4.35 -2.71 -42.24
N LEU A 393 -3.48 -2.05 -41.49
CA LEU A 393 -3.45 -0.62 -41.29
C LEU A 393 -2.08 -0.04 -41.67
N GLY A 394 -2.10 1.00 -42.50
CA GLY A 394 -0.96 1.85 -42.81
C GLY A 394 -1.17 3.19 -42.11
N ALA A 395 -0.33 3.49 -41.13
CA ALA A 395 -0.48 4.68 -40.29
C ALA A 395 -1.92 4.83 -39.71
N GLY A 396 -2.52 3.72 -39.25
CA GLY A 396 -3.84 3.68 -38.60
C GLY A 396 -5.04 3.64 -39.55
N ARG A 397 -4.82 3.69 -40.87
CA ARG A 397 -5.86 3.66 -41.91
C ARG A 397 -5.85 2.33 -42.67
N PRO A 398 -7.02 1.76 -43.02
CA PRO A 398 -7.09 0.51 -43.80
C PRO A 398 -6.24 0.56 -45.07
N THR A 399 -5.44 -0.48 -45.29
CA THR A 399 -4.59 -0.68 -46.47
C THR A 399 -4.50 -2.18 -46.82
N SER A 400 -3.74 -2.54 -47.84
CA SER A 400 -3.38 -3.92 -48.17
C SER A 400 -1.93 -4.20 -47.78
N VAL A 401 -1.60 -5.44 -47.42
CA VAL A 401 -0.19 -5.83 -47.23
C VAL A 401 0.47 -5.90 -48.60
N GLY A 402 1.54 -5.13 -48.77
CA GLY A 402 2.40 -5.14 -49.94
C GLY A 402 3.87 -5.27 -49.55
N ARG A 403 4.75 -5.29 -50.56
CA ARG A 403 6.21 -5.33 -50.34
C ARG A 403 6.75 -4.11 -49.59
N ASP A 404 6.01 -3.01 -49.59
CA ASP A 404 6.29 -1.80 -48.84
C ASP A 404 6.33 -2.02 -47.32
N PHE A 405 5.70 -3.09 -46.80
CA PHE A 405 5.78 -3.46 -45.40
C PHE A 405 7.13 -4.07 -44.99
N LEU A 406 7.95 -4.56 -45.92
CA LEU A 406 9.28 -5.09 -45.57
C LEU A 406 10.12 -4.02 -44.85
N ASP A 407 10.83 -4.44 -43.82
CA ASP A 407 11.65 -3.62 -42.93
C ASP A 407 10.88 -2.55 -42.13
N GLN A 408 9.56 -2.43 -42.30
CA GLN A 408 8.76 -1.51 -41.51
C GLN A 408 8.59 -2.03 -40.08
N GLN A 409 8.62 -1.09 -39.13
CA GLN A 409 8.20 -1.35 -37.77
C GLN A 409 6.67 -1.46 -37.73
N VAL A 410 6.18 -2.53 -37.14
CA VAL A 410 4.76 -2.84 -37.05
C VAL A 410 4.39 -3.27 -35.64
N THR A 411 3.13 -3.09 -35.29
CA THR A 411 2.49 -3.85 -34.21
C THR A 411 1.50 -4.82 -34.84
N ALA A 412 1.60 -6.10 -34.47
CA ALA A 412 0.67 -7.13 -34.88
C ALA A 412 -0.06 -7.74 -33.68
N ILE A 413 -1.36 -7.97 -33.86
CA ILE A 413 -2.25 -8.64 -32.92
C ILE A 413 -2.71 -9.93 -33.60
N PHE A 414 -2.60 -11.05 -32.90
CA PHE A 414 -2.88 -12.36 -33.47
C PHE A 414 -3.40 -13.32 -32.40
N ASP A 415 -4.05 -14.40 -32.82
CA ASP A 415 -4.44 -15.48 -31.93
C ASP A 415 -3.21 -16.35 -31.61
N PRO A 416 -2.78 -16.43 -30.34
CA PRO A 416 -1.60 -17.22 -29.96
C PRO A 416 -1.74 -18.73 -30.22
N ALA A 417 -2.97 -19.26 -30.29
CA ALA A 417 -3.19 -20.68 -30.52
C ALA A 417 -3.08 -21.07 -32.01
N SER A 418 -3.64 -20.24 -32.89
CA SER A 418 -3.67 -20.50 -34.34
C SER A 418 -2.62 -19.75 -35.14
N LEU A 419 -1.98 -18.73 -34.55
CA LEU A 419 -1.09 -17.76 -35.22
C LEU A 419 -1.77 -17.00 -36.37
N GLU A 420 -3.10 -16.93 -36.35
CA GLU A 420 -3.88 -16.14 -37.31
C GLU A 420 -3.81 -14.65 -36.94
N LEU A 421 -3.44 -13.81 -37.92
CA LEU A 421 -3.32 -12.37 -37.76
C LEU A 421 -4.72 -11.73 -37.67
N ALA A 422 -4.95 -10.96 -36.61
CA ALA A 422 -6.16 -10.18 -36.43
C ALA A 422 -6.00 -8.73 -36.88
N GLU A 423 -4.92 -8.05 -36.47
CA GLU A 423 -4.61 -6.67 -36.87
C GLU A 423 -3.10 -6.50 -37.10
N LEU A 424 -2.71 -5.75 -38.12
CA LEU A 424 -1.34 -5.30 -38.37
C LEU A 424 -1.37 -3.79 -38.63
N ASP A 425 -0.59 -3.01 -37.88
CA ASP A 425 -0.50 -1.55 -38.06
C ASP A 425 0.95 -1.08 -38.11
N THR A 426 1.25 -0.19 -39.04
CA THR A 426 2.60 0.36 -39.22
C THR A 426 2.88 1.48 -38.21
N LEU A 427 4.06 1.42 -37.60
CA LEU A 427 4.58 2.40 -36.65
C LEU A 427 5.40 3.47 -37.37
N VAL A 428 4.76 4.17 -38.30
CA VAL A 428 5.39 5.27 -39.05
C VAL A 428 5.15 6.60 -38.33
N GLU A 429 6.21 7.26 -37.87
CA GLU A 429 6.15 8.65 -37.42
C GLU A 429 5.98 9.56 -38.64
N THR A 430 4.74 9.90 -38.96
CA THR A 430 4.43 10.93 -39.95
C THR A 430 4.52 12.33 -39.33
N THR A 431 4.92 13.34 -40.10
CA THR A 431 4.99 14.74 -39.67
C THR A 431 3.71 15.17 -38.93
N GLY A 432 3.85 15.65 -37.69
CA GLY A 432 2.73 16.10 -36.87
C GLY A 432 1.99 15.02 -36.06
N ARG A 433 2.45 13.76 -36.05
CA ARG A 433 1.90 12.70 -35.19
C ARG A 433 2.97 12.05 -34.32
N LYS A 434 2.63 11.72 -33.08
CA LYS A 434 3.49 11.00 -32.13
C LYS A 434 2.75 9.81 -31.53
N PHE A 435 3.51 8.81 -31.09
CA PHE A 435 2.97 7.62 -30.44
C PHE A 435 2.89 7.77 -28.91
N VAL A 436 1.95 7.07 -28.29
CA VAL A 436 1.82 6.96 -26.84
C VAL A 436 1.46 5.52 -26.46
N SER A 437 2.06 5.00 -25.39
CA SER A 437 1.69 3.71 -24.81
C SER A 437 1.69 3.79 -23.29
N GLY A 438 0.97 2.89 -22.64
CA GLY A 438 0.83 2.90 -21.19
C GLY A 438 -0.49 2.31 -20.71
N ILE A 439 -1.04 2.91 -19.65
CA ILE A 439 -2.32 2.51 -19.06
C ILE A 439 -3.27 3.70 -19.04
N VAL A 440 -4.53 3.49 -19.39
CA VAL A 440 -5.60 4.50 -19.20
C VAL A 440 -5.71 4.80 -17.71
N HIS A 441 -5.21 5.97 -17.31
CA HIS A 441 -5.11 6.40 -15.91
C HIS A 441 -6.35 7.15 -15.45
N SER A 442 -6.88 8.04 -16.28
CA SER A 442 -8.17 8.68 -16.00
C SER A 442 -8.92 8.94 -17.28
N PHE A 443 -10.25 8.89 -17.23
CA PHE A 443 -11.05 9.05 -18.42
C PHE A 443 -12.43 9.66 -18.13
N VAL A 444 -12.84 10.61 -18.96
CA VAL A 444 -14.18 11.20 -19.03
C VAL A 444 -14.72 10.96 -20.44
N SER A 445 -15.86 10.27 -20.55
CA SER A 445 -16.45 9.92 -21.86
C SER A 445 -16.99 11.13 -22.64
N LYS A 446 -17.30 12.24 -21.96
CA LYS A 446 -17.71 13.50 -22.60
C LYS A 446 -16.55 14.14 -23.37
N VAL A 447 -16.84 14.75 -24.51
CA VAL A 447 -15.86 15.54 -25.28
C VAL A 447 -15.50 16.79 -24.48
N ALA A 448 -14.25 16.86 -24.01
CA ALA A 448 -13.71 18.00 -23.28
C ALA A 448 -12.19 18.03 -23.44
N THR A 449 -11.59 19.22 -23.34
CA THR A 449 -10.13 19.35 -23.41
C THR A 449 -9.46 18.55 -22.28
N GLY A 450 -8.55 17.65 -22.64
CA GLY A 450 -7.82 16.82 -21.69
C GLY A 450 -8.69 15.78 -20.97
N ASN A 451 -9.69 15.20 -21.62
CA ASN A 451 -10.62 14.22 -21.05
C ASN A 451 -10.05 12.80 -20.88
N LEU A 452 -8.88 12.49 -21.44
CA LEU A 452 -8.17 11.22 -21.22
C LEU A 452 -6.78 11.49 -20.64
N SER A 453 -6.35 10.70 -19.66
CA SER A 453 -4.96 10.68 -19.22
C SER A 453 -4.41 9.27 -19.26
N ILE A 454 -3.18 9.13 -19.74
CA ILE A 454 -2.45 7.88 -19.88
C ILE A 454 -1.24 7.95 -18.97
N MET A 455 -1.06 6.92 -18.13
CA MET A 455 0.19 6.73 -17.41
C MET A 455 1.14 5.97 -18.32
N THR A 456 2.22 6.62 -18.77
CA THR A 456 3.21 6.05 -19.68
C THR A 456 4.05 4.98 -18.99
N ARG A 457 4.83 4.22 -19.76
CA ARG A 457 5.76 3.20 -19.24
C ARG A 457 6.77 3.76 -18.24
N GLU A 458 7.15 5.03 -18.40
CA GLU A 458 8.04 5.77 -17.48
C GLU A 458 7.31 6.21 -16.20
N GLY A 459 6.02 5.91 -16.05
CA GLY A 459 5.19 6.30 -14.91
C GLY A 459 4.74 7.76 -14.93
N GLN A 460 4.96 8.48 -16.03
CA GLN A 460 4.50 9.85 -16.21
C GLN A 460 3.04 9.88 -16.63
N ILE A 461 2.26 10.84 -16.14
CA ILE A 461 0.87 11.02 -16.55
C ILE A 461 0.83 12.08 -17.64
N GLN A 462 0.47 11.66 -18.86
CA GLN A 462 0.21 12.55 -19.98
C GLN A 462 -1.29 12.67 -20.20
N THR A 463 -1.76 13.87 -20.56
CA THR A 463 -3.20 14.16 -20.72
C THR A 463 -3.47 14.57 -22.16
N PHE A 464 -4.54 14.00 -22.72
CA PHE A 464 -4.92 14.10 -24.12
C PHE A 464 -6.39 14.50 -24.22
N SER A 465 -6.72 15.20 -25.31
CA SER A 465 -8.09 15.48 -25.71
C SER A 465 -8.55 14.43 -26.71
N ARG A 466 -9.70 13.82 -26.47
CA ARG A 466 -10.43 13.04 -27.46
C ARG A 466 -11.40 13.97 -28.19
N THR A 467 -11.35 13.97 -29.52
CA THR A 467 -12.29 14.68 -30.40
C THR A 467 -13.28 13.69 -31.02
N GLU A 468 -14.32 14.18 -31.69
CA GLU A 468 -15.28 13.30 -32.37
C GLU A 468 -14.60 12.36 -33.38
N ASP A 469 -13.52 12.83 -34.01
CA ASP A 469 -12.73 12.11 -35.01
C ASP A 469 -11.76 11.05 -34.46
N THR A 470 -11.54 11.01 -33.13
CA THR A 470 -10.64 10.00 -32.55
C THR A 470 -11.18 8.59 -32.79
N VAL A 471 -10.42 7.77 -33.53
CA VAL A 471 -10.72 6.36 -33.75
C VAL A 471 -10.31 5.56 -32.52
N ILE A 472 -11.20 4.71 -32.01
CA ILE A 472 -10.93 3.85 -30.84
C ILE A 472 -11.02 2.41 -31.28
N ARG A 473 -9.94 1.66 -31.05
CA ARG A 473 -9.89 0.23 -31.31
C ARG A 473 -9.65 -0.52 -30.02
N ARG A 474 -10.35 -1.64 -29.85
CA ARG A 474 -10.07 -2.64 -28.82
C ARG A 474 -9.91 -3.98 -29.49
N ASP A 475 -8.76 -4.63 -29.26
CA ASP A 475 -8.53 -6.01 -29.72
C ASP A 475 -8.85 -6.21 -31.21
N GLY A 476 -8.37 -5.31 -32.09
CA GLY A 476 -8.60 -5.41 -33.53
C GLY A 476 -9.91 -4.76 -34.03
N ARG A 477 -10.83 -4.43 -33.13
CA ARG A 477 -12.18 -3.95 -33.50
C ARG A 477 -12.35 -2.49 -33.18
N GLN A 478 -12.96 -1.72 -34.08
CA GLN A 478 -13.39 -0.37 -33.78
C GLN A 478 -14.56 -0.41 -32.78
N VAL A 479 -14.44 0.35 -31.69
CA VAL A 479 -15.38 0.34 -30.57
C VAL A 479 -15.85 1.75 -30.21
N SER A 480 -16.95 1.82 -29.47
CA SER A 480 -17.46 3.09 -28.93
C SER A 480 -16.60 3.59 -27.77
N ILE A 481 -16.65 4.91 -27.55
CA ILE A 481 -16.05 5.59 -26.39
C ILE A 481 -16.51 5.00 -25.04
N ASN A 482 -17.74 4.48 -24.98
CA ASN A 482 -18.30 3.85 -23.78
C ASN A 482 -17.61 2.54 -23.43
N GLU A 483 -16.83 1.98 -24.35
CA GLU A 483 -16.08 0.77 -24.10
C GLU A 483 -14.73 1.05 -23.44
N VAL A 484 -14.19 2.28 -23.50
CA VAL A 484 -12.92 2.64 -22.86
C VAL A 484 -13.04 2.51 -21.34
N ARG A 485 -12.14 1.75 -20.73
CA ARG A 485 -12.12 1.50 -19.28
C ARG A 485 -10.82 1.98 -18.68
N LEU A 486 -10.88 2.37 -17.41
CA LEU A 486 -9.66 2.55 -16.64
C LEU A 486 -8.86 1.27 -16.59
N GLY A 487 -7.54 1.39 -16.60
CA GLY A 487 -6.68 0.22 -16.56
C GLY A 487 -6.49 -0.44 -17.92
N ASP A 488 -7.23 -0.05 -18.96
CA ASP A 488 -6.96 -0.52 -20.32
C ASP A 488 -5.50 -0.23 -20.68
N ARG A 489 -4.86 -1.23 -21.29
CA ARG A 489 -3.54 -1.08 -21.87
C ARG A 489 -3.67 -0.27 -23.15
N VAL A 490 -2.99 0.87 -23.20
CA VAL A 490 -2.80 1.65 -24.40
C VAL A 490 -1.62 1.06 -25.17
N ARG A 491 -1.91 0.51 -26.35
CA ARG A 491 -0.92 -0.15 -27.21
C ARG A 491 -0.02 0.86 -27.91
N ALA A 492 1.14 0.38 -28.36
CA ALA A 492 2.21 1.17 -28.97
C ALA A 492 1.78 1.93 -30.25
N ASN A 493 0.80 1.41 -30.99
CA ASN A 493 0.29 2.05 -32.20
C ASN A 493 -0.74 3.19 -31.94
N SER A 494 -1.02 3.51 -30.67
CA SER A 494 -1.86 4.68 -30.34
C SER A 494 -1.13 5.98 -30.64
N ARG A 495 -1.81 6.95 -31.25
CA ARG A 495 -1.17 8.14 -31.82
C ARG A 495 -1.97 9.42 -31.57
N TYR A 496 -1.26 10.55 -31.50
CA TYR A 496 -1.83 11.86 -31.20
C TYR A 496 -1.14 12.99 -31.95
N PHE A 497 -1.83 14.13 -32.08
CA PHE A 497 -1.34 15.38 -32.63
C PHE A 497 -0.82 16.29 -31.50
N PRO A 498 0.49 16.61 -31.43
CA PRO A 498 1.06 17.39 -30.34
C PRO A 498 0.61 18.86 -30.35
N ASP A 499 0.41 19.46 -31.53
CA ASP A 499 0.21 20.92 -31.71
C ASP A 499 -1.26 21.36 -31.65
N SER A 500 -2.06 20.69 -30.80
CA SER A 500 -3.48 21.00 -30.65
C SER A 500 -3.72 22.17 -29.68
N ILE A 501 -4.80 22.94 -29.89
CA ILE A 501 -5.22 23.97 -28.92
C ILE A 501 -5.64 23.29 -27.60
N GLY A 502 -4.85 23.48 -26.54
CA GLY A 502 -5.10 22.88 -25.23
C GLY A 502 -4.26 21.63 -24.97
N ALA A 503 -4.91 20.49 -24.69
CA ALA A 503 -4.22 19.21 -24.53
C ALA A 503 -4.13 18.49 -25.89
N PRO A 504 -3.02 17.76 -26.19
CA PRO A 504 -2.81 17.08 -27.47
C PRO A 504 -3.99 16.19 -27.88
N ALA A 505 -4.40 16.25 -29.16
CA ALA A 505 -5.57 15.53 -29.65
C ALA A 505 -5.25 14.09 -30.08
N LEU A 506 -6.04 13.11 -29.63
CA LEU A 506 -5.90 11.72 -30.05
C LEU A 506 -6.43 11.52 -31.47
N ASP A 507 -5.65 10.83 -32.29
CA ASP A 507 -6.03 10.39 -33.64
C ASP A 507 -6.51 8.93 -33.60
N LEU A 508 -5.70 8.05 -33.01
CA LEU A 508 -6.02 6.64 -32.78
C LEU A 508 -5.72 6.26 -31.34
N LEU A 509 -6.69 5.67 -30.65
CA LEU A 509 -6.53 5.04 -29.34
C LEU A 509 -6.73 3.54 -29.48
N SER A 510 -5.62 2.78 -29.43
CA SER A 510 -5.63 1.33 -29.50
C SER A 510 -5.51 0.73 -28.10
N LEU A 511 -6.53 -0.05 -27.72
CA LEU A 511 -6.75 -0.54 -26.37
C LEU A 511 -6.75 -2.06 -26.31
N ARG A 512 -6.37 -2.55 -25.14
CA ARG A 512 -6.54 -3.94 -24.73
C ARG A 512 -7.07 -4.00 -23.31
N SER A 513 -7.93 -4.98 -23.05
CA SER A 513 -8.36 -5.27 -21.69
C SER A 513 -7.16 -5.58 -20.79
N PRO A 514 -7.15 -5.13 -19.53
CA PRO A 514 -6.01 -5.37 -18.65
C PRO A 514 -5.82 -6.85 -18.36
N ASN A 515 -4.56 -7.27 -18.31
CA ASN A 515 -4.21 -8.60 -17.84
C ASN A 515 -4.52 -8.72 -16.34
N PRO A 516 -5.01 -9.89 -15.89
CA PRO A 516 -5.14 -10.17 -14.47
C PRO A 516 -3.80 -9.99 -13.75
N ALA A 517 -3.83 -9.29 -12.62
CA ALA A 517 -2.64 -9.07 -11.80
C ALA A 517 -2.38 -10.30 -10.91
N PRO A 518 -1.13 -10.77 -10.79
CA PRO A 518 -0.80 -11.83 -9.86
C PRO A 518 -0.89 -11.33 -8.42
N ILE A 519 -1.33 -12.19 -7.51
CA ILE A 519 -1.41 -11.88 -6.08
C ILE A 519 -0.80 -13.00 -5.23
N ARG A 520 0.03 -12.58 -4.27
CA ARG A 520 0.59 -13.41 -3.21
C ARG A 520 0.59 -12.63 -1.91
N GLY A 521 0.29 -13.30 -0.81
CA GLY A 521 0.20 -12.63 0.48
C GLY A 521 -0.57 -13.44 1.50
N ILE A 522 -0.98 -12.78 2.57
CA ILE A 522 -1.75 -13.39 3.65
C ILE A 522 -3.03 -12.58 3.82
N ILE A 523 -4.16 -13.26 3.93
CA ILE A 523 -5.46 -12.64 4.21
C ILE A 523 -5.43 -12.15 5.65
N ARG A 524 -5.56 -10.84 5.85
CA ARG A 524 -5.51 -10.18 7.17
C ARG A 524 -6.86 -9.71 7.68
N GLY A 525 -7.85 -9.63 6.81
CA GLY A 525 -9.21 -9.31 7.18
C GLY A 525 -10.18 -9.89 6.18
N VAL A 526 -11.34 -10.26 6.69
CA VAL A 526 -12.48 -10.75 5.90
C VAL A 526 -13.68 -9.93 6.34
N SER A 527 -14.31 -9.25 5.40
CA SER A 527 -15.51 -8.45 5.60
C SER A 527 -16.66 -9.10 4.86
N ARG A 528 -17.74 -9.40 5.59
CA ARG A 528 -18.93 -10.11 5.10
C ARG A 528 -20.13 -9.20 5.31
N GLN A 529 -20.88 -8.92 4.24
CA GLN A 529 -22.08 -8.11 4.32
C GLN A 529 -23.31 -8.95 4.70
N ALA A 530 -23.53 -10.06 4.00
CA ALA A 530 -24.58 -11.03 4.27
C ALA A 530 -24.19 -12.41 3.70
N PRO A 531 -24.80 -13.53 4.17
CA PRO A 531 -24.61 -14.84 3.56
C PRO A 531 -24.92 -14.81 2.05
N GLY A 532 -24.07 -15.45 1.23
CA GLY A 532 -24.25 -15.51 -0.23
C GLY A 532 -23.88 -14.23 -1.01
N GLN A 533 -23.49 -13.14 -0.35
CA GLN A 533 -22.93 -11.94 -1.01
C GLN A 533 -21.42 -12.07 -1.23
N PRO A 534 -20.83 -11.31 -2.18
CA PRO A 534 -19.39 -11.29 -2.38
C PRO A 534 -18.64 -10.93 -1.08
N VAL A 535 -17.60 -11.68 -0.80
CA VAL A 535 -16.75 -11.52 0.38
C VAL A 535 -15.61 -10.59 0.04
N GLN A 536 -15.44 -9.52 0.81
CA GLN A 536 -14.26 -8.67 0.68
C GLN A 536 -13.14 -9.17 1.57
N VAL A 537 -11.99 -9.46 0.99
CA VAL A 537 -10.79 -9.84 1.73
C VAL A 537 -9.72 -8.79 1.60
N THR A 538 -9.06 -8.51 2.71
CA THR A 538 -7.89 -7.63 2.75
C THR A 538 -6.64 -8.51 2.78
N VAL A 539 -5.88 -8.47 1.69
CA VAL A 539 -4.63 -9.20 1.52
C VAL A 539 -3.47 -8.27 1.82
N LEU A 540 -2.56 -8.75 2.68
CA LEU A 540 -1.26 -8.12 2.88
C LEU A 540 -0.20 -8.91 2.12
N THR A 541 0.41 -8.27 1.13
CA THR A 541 1.49 -8.90 0.37
C THR A 541 2.79 -8.95 1.19
N SER A 542 3.78 -9.74 0.75
CA SER A 542 5.13 -9.73 1.33
C SER A 542 5.83 -8.37 1.25
N LYS A 543 5.30 -7.45 0.45
CA LYS A 543 5.77 -6.07 0.30
C LYS A 543 5.07 -5.09 1.26
N LEU A 544 4.24 -5.59 2.19
CA LEU A 544 3.29 -4.82 2.99
C LEU A 544 2.31 -4.01 2.15
N GLU A 545 2.04 -4.43 0.91
CA GLU A 545 0.98 -3.81 0.12
C GLU A 545 -0.37 -4.36 0.58
N ILE A 546 -1.29 -3.45 0.93
CA ILE A 546 -2.66 -3.79 1.25
C ILE A 546 -3.44 -3.78 -0.06
N VAL A 547 -3.96 -4.94 -0.42
CA VAL A 547 -4.80 -5.17 -1.61
C VAL A 547 -6.15 -5.67 -1.12
N THR A 548 -7.22 -5.04 -1.58
CA THR A 548 -8.58 -5.53 -1.34
C THR A 548 -8.99 -6.41 -2.51
N LEU A 549 -9.43 -7.63 -2.23
CA LEU A 549 -10.02 -8.50 -3.22
C LEU A 549 -11.50 -8.74 -2.92
N THR A 550 -12.31 -8.82 -3.96
CA THR A 550 -13.69 -9.29 -3.89
C THR A 550 -13.73 -10.74 -4.35
N ILE A 551 -14.29 -11.61 -3.53
CA ILE A 551 -14.43 -13.05 -3.80
C ILE A 551 -15.91 -13.37 -3.90
N ASP A 552 -16.33 -13.91 -5.04
CA ASP A 552 -17.71 -14.25 -5.38
C ASP A 552 -17.82 -15.71 -5.85
N GLY A 553 -19.01 -16.12 -6.29
CA GLY A 553 -19.25 -17.47 -6.80
C GLY A 553 -18.45 -17.84 -8.05
N ASP A 554 -17.95 -16.86 -8.80
CA ASP A 554 -17.14 -17.07 -10.00
C ASP A 554 -15.65 -17.27 -9.67
N THR A 555 -15.24 -16.96 -8.45
CA THR A 555 -13.83 -17.04 -8.04
C THR A 555 -13.39 -18.50 -7.90
N GLN A 556 -12.37 -18.91 -8.65
CA GLN A 556 -11.80 -20.26 -8.55
C GLN A 556 -10.91 -20.37 -7.30
N LEU A 557 -11.41 -21.05 -6.27
CA LEU A 557 -10.70 -21.30 -5.02
C LEU A 557 -10.09 -22.70 -5.00
N ASN A 558 -8.77 -22.78 -5.08
CA ASN A 558 -8.01 -24.04 -5.03
C ASN A 558 -7.25 -24.14 -3.70
N GLN A 559 -7.24 -25.32 -3.09
CA GLN A 559 -6.47 -25.60 -1.89
C GLN A 559 -5.21 -26.41 -2.22
N LEU A 560 -4.04 -25.97 -1.77
CA LEU A 560 -2.81 -26.78 -1.80
C LEU A 560 -2.54 -27.38 -0.41
N ASN A 561 -3.20 -28.50 -0.08
CA ASN A 561 -2.59 -29.72 0.48
C ASN A 561 -3.59 -30.64 1.19
N GLN A 562 -3.44 -31.94 0.92
CA GLN A 562 -4.18 -33.08 1.49
C GLN A 562 -3.60 -33.58 2.84
N ALA A 563 -2.48 -33.02 3.32
CA ALA A 563 -1.72 -33.56 4.46
C ALA A 563 -2.14 -33.03 5.85
N THR A 564 -2.94 -31.96 5.94
CA THR A 564 -3.26 -31.29 7.23
C THR A 564 -4.71 -31.49 7.68
N GLY A 565 -5.52 -32.28 6.97
CA GLY A 565 -6.96 -32.44 7.26
C GLY A 565 -7.79 -31.16 7.10
N PHE A 566 -7.18 -30.06 6.65
CA PHE A 566 -7.84 -28.78 6.44
C PHE A 566 -8.70 -28.82 5.16
N LYS A 567 -10.01 -28.69 5.33
CA LYS A 567 -10.97 -28.46 4.24
C LYS A 567 -11.60 -27.09 4.44
N LEU A 568 -11.37 -26.13 3.52
CA LEU A 568 -12.25 -24.95 3.50
C LEU A 568 -13.68 -25.43 3.23
N GLN A 569 -14.65 -24.82 3.93
CA GLN A 569 -16.04 -24.92 3.49
C GLN A 569 -16.12 -24.45 2.02
N ALA A 570 -16.97 -25.10 1.23
CA ALA A 570 -17.09 -24.78 -0.19
C ALA A 570 -17.56 -23.32 -0.38
N GLY A 571 -16.94 -22.62 -1.34
CA GLY A 571 -17.31 -21.26 -1.71
C GLY A 571 -16.70 -20.14 -0.86
N PRO A 572 -17.11 -18.88 -1.08
CA PRO A 572 -16.56 -17.69 -0.41
C PRO A 572 -16.69 -17.72 1.12
N ASP A 573 -17.66 -18.47 1.65
CA ASP A 573 -17.96 -18.56 3.08
C ASP A 573 -16.91 -19.31 3.91
N GLY A 574 -16.13 -20.20 3.28
CA GLY A 574 -15.02 -20.87 3.94
C GLY A 574 -13.77 -20.01 4.17
N ILE A 575 -13.72 -18.79 3.63
CA ILE A 575 -12.53 -17.94 3.73
C ILE A 575 -12.45 -17.24 5.09
N VAL A 576 -11.29 -17.41 5.73
CA VAL A 576 -10.98 -16.85 7.05
C VAL A 576 -9.68 -16.04 7.01
N GLY A 577 -9.51 -15.14 7.99
CA GLY A 577 -8.25 -14.46 8.22
C GLY A 577 -7.14 -15.45 8.56
N GLY A 578 -5.91 -15.14 8.15
CA GLY A 578 -4.74 -15.98 8.36
C GLY A 578 -4.36 -16.86 7.16
N LEU A 579 -5.27 -17.13 6.21
CA LEU A 579 -4.93 -17.94 5.04
C LEU A 579 -3.85 -17.29 4.16
N ARG A 580 -2.93 -18.11 3.65
CA ARG A 580 -1.89 -17.67 2.72
C ARG A 580 -2.31 -17.91 1.28
N ILE A 581 -2.21 -16.86 0.46
CA ILE A 581 -2.32 -16.93 -0.99
C ILE A 581 -0.92 -17.24 -1.52
N LYS A 582 -0.66 -18.51 -1.85
CA LYS A 582 0.61 -18.96 -2.42
C LYS A 582 0.79 -18.44 -3.84
N ASN A 583 -0.29 -18.50 -4.61
CA ASN A 583 -0.39 -17.95 -5.95
C ASN A 583 -1.83 -17.56 -6.22
N GLY A 584 -2.07 -16.61 -7.12
CA GLY A 584 -3.40 -16.23 -7.51
C GLY A 584 -3.40 -15.11 -8.52
N SER A 585 -4.56 -14.79 -9.06
CA SER A 585 -4.78 -13.69 -9.97
C SER A 585 -6.10 -12.98 -9.64
N TYR A 586 -6.12 -11.68 -9.91
CA TYR A 586 -7.29 -10.83 -9.72
C TYR A 586 -7.35 -9.76 -10.80
N ASP A 587 -8.55 -9.22 -11.04
CA ASP A 587 -8.72 -8.03 -11.86
C ASP A 587 -8.29 -6.78 -11.06
N PRO A 588 -7.22 -6.07 -11.48
CA PRO A 588 -6.68 -4.93 -10.74
C PRO A 588 -7.54 -3.66 -10.79
N ILE A 589 -8.57 -3.61 -11.66
CA ILE A 589 -9.55 -2.53 -11.70
C ILE A 589 -10.66 -2.77 -10.68
N SER A 590 -11.35 -3.90 -10.82
CA SER A 590 -12.52 -4.21 -9.97
C SER A 590 -12.12 -4.74 -8.59
N GLY A 591 -10.89 -5.25 -8.45
CA GLY A 591 -10.45 -5.99 -7.28
C GLY A 591 -11.00 -7.42 -7.24
N ARG A 592 -11.77 -7.88 -8.25
CA ARG A 592 -12.34 -9.23 -8.22
C ARG A 592 -11.26 -10.29 -8.34
N ALA A 593 -11.23 -11.25 -7.42
CA ALA A 593 -10.36 -12.41 -7.52
C ALA A 593 -10.84 -13.33 -8.64
N LEU A 594 -9.91 -13.82 -9.46
CA LEU A 594 -10.22 -14.77 -10.52
C LEU A 594 -9.89 -16.20 -10.09
N ARG A 595 -8.67 -16.38 -9.56
CA ARG A 595 -8.20 -17.67 -9.07
C ARG A 595 -7.29 -17.47 -7.87
N LEU A 596 -7.52 -18.20 -6.79
CA LEU A 596 -6.68 -18.17 -5.59
C LEU A 596 -6.25 -19.58 -5.21
N PHE A 597 -4.95 -19.76 -5.01
CA PHE A 597 -4.36 -20.97 -4.43
C PHE A 597 -4.05 -20.71 -2.96
N LEU A 598 -4.92 -21.24 -2.11
CA LEU A 598 -4.92 -21.03 -0.67
C LEU A 598 -4.22 -22.20 0.04
N GLU A 599 -3.39 -21.86 1.02
CA GLU A 599 -2.82 -22.79 1.98
C GLU A 599 -3.04 -22.26 3.40
N PRO A 600 -3.26 -23.13 4.41
CA PRO A 600 -3.23 -22.70 5.80
C PRO A 600 -1.85 -22.13 6.13
N THR A 601 -1.80 -21.10 6.97
CA THR A 601 -0.51 -20.66 7.50
C THR A 601 0.05 -21.72 8.43
N HIS A 602 1.32 -22.08 8.25
CA HIS A 602 2.09 -22.90 9.21
C HIS A 602 2.45 -22.12 10.49
N ILE A 603 1.58 -21.20 10.91
CA ILE A 603 1.84 -20.27 12.00
C ILE A 603 0.56 -20.15 12.82
N SER A 604 0.71 -20.43 14.11
CA SER A 604 -0.27 -20.24 15.15
C SER A 604 0.28 -19.27 16.18
N GLN A 605 -0.63 -18.72 16.98
CA GLN A 605 -0.30 -17.82 18.08
C GLN A 605 -0.88 -18.38 19.36
N THR A 606 -0.13 -18.26 20.45
CA THR A 606 -0.64 -18.54 21.80
C THR A 606 -0.15 -17.47 22.76
N ARG A 607 -0.80 -17.37 23.91
CA ARG A 607 -0.56 -16.38 24.96
C ARG A 607 -1.06 -16.94 26.28
N GLY A 608 -0.51 -16.45 27.37
CA GLY A 608 -0.80 -17.01 28.68
C GLY A 608 0.36 -16.82 29.63
N GLU A 609 0.47 -17.75 30.57
CA GLU A 609 1.55 -17.78 31.54
C GLU A 609 2.44 -18.98 31.25
N ILE A 610 3.76 -18.80 31.35
CA ILE A 610 4.68 -19.94 31.33
C ILE A 610 4.45 -20.72 32.61
N THR A 611 3.93 -21.94 32.49
CA THR A 611 3.64 -22.83 33.63
C THR A 611 4.67 -23.93 33.81
N ALA A 612 5.45 -24.23 32.78
CA ALA A 612 6.59 -25.14 32.87
C ALA A 612 7.70 -24.73 31.89
N ILE A 613 8.95 -25.00 32.28
CA ILE A 613 10.14 -24.82 31.45
C ILE A 613 10.92 -26.13 31.48
N GLY A 614 10.95 -26.83 30.37
CA GLY A 614 11.81 -27.99 30.16
C GLY A 614 13.14 -27.54 29.59
N ARG A 615 14.19 -27.57 30.43
CA ARG A 615 15.53 -27.12 30.01
C ARG A 615 16.26 -28.17 29.16
N ASP A 616 16.00 -29.45 29.39
CA ASP A 616 16.66 -30.56 28.70
C ASP A 616 16.09 -30.79 27.30
N ASP A 617 14.76 -30.75 27.17
CA ASP A 617 14.03 -30.87 25.90
C ASP A 617 13.80 -29.51 25.22
N ARG A 618 14.25 -28.43 25.87
CA ARG A 618 14.25 -27.05 25.38
C ARG A 618 12.86 -26.60 24.96
N ALA A 619 11.91 -26.81 25.87
CA ALA A 619 10.53 -26.47 25.68
C ALA A 619 9.99 -25.56 26.79
N ILE A 620 8.94 -24.83 26.48
CA ILE A 620 8.11 -24.14 27.47
C ILE A 620 6.66 -24.58 27.31
N THR A 621 5.93 -24.63 28.40
CA THR A 621 4.48 -24.81 28.39
C THR A 621 3.82 -23.50 28.75
N ILE A 622 2.93 -23.04 27.88
CA ILE A 622 2.13 -21.84 28.09
C ILE A 622 0.71 -22.28 28.40
N THR A 623 0.19 -21.91 29.57
CA THR A 623 -1.22 -22.09 29.91
C THR A 623 -1.98 -20.82 29.58
N THR A 624 -2.98 -20.93 28.71
CA THR A 624 -3.86 -19.82 28.36
C THR A 624 -4.81 -19.50 29.51
N ARG A 625 -5.48 -18.34 29.45
CA ARG A 625 -6.49 -17.97 30.46
C ARG A 625 -7.70 -18.89 30.49
N SER A 626 -7.99 -19.57 29.38
CA SER A 626 -9.05 -20.58 29.30
C SER A 626 -8.62 -21.95 29.86
N GLY A 627 -7.37 -22.08 30.32
CA GLY A 627 -6.81 -23.31 30.87
C GLY A 627 -6.22 -24.27 29.83
N GLU A 628 -6.22 -23.90 28.54
CA GLU A 628 -5.56 -24.68 27.49
C GLU A 628 -4.05 -24.62 27.65
N THR A 629 -3.35 -25.74 27.47
CA THR A 629 -1.89 -25.80 27.55
C THR A 629 -1.27 -26.00 26.18
N VAL A 630 -0.27 -25.17 25.86
CA VAL A 630 0.48 -25.24 24.60
C VAL A 630 1.96 -25.40 24.92
N ARG A 631 2.51 -26.56 24.61
CA ARG A 631 3.95 -26.83 24.70
C ARG A 631 4.65 -26.41 23.42
N LEU A 632 5.67 -25.56 23.53
CA LEU A 632 6.44 -24.99 22.43
C LEU A 632 7.90 -25.38 22.52
N MET A 633 8.51 -25.70 21.38
CA MET A 633 9.92 -26.07 21.26
C MET A 633 10.79 -24.86 20.89
N LEU A 634 11.95 -24.70 21.54
CA LEU A 634 12.90 -23.59 21.37
C LEU A 634 14.30 -24.10 20.94
N PRO A 635 14.45 -24.69 19.73
CA PRO A 635 15.68 -25.36 19.30
C PRO A 635 16.85 -24.40 19.05
N ASP A 636 18.10 -24.84 19.28
CA ASP A 636 19.32 -24.02 19.12
C ASP A 636 19.68 -23.79 17.67
N SER A 637 19.32 -24.73 16.79
CA SER A 637 19.58 -24.63 15.36
C SER A 637 18.88 -23.43 14.74
N ARG A 638 17.74 -23.01 15.31
CA ARG A 638 16.97 -21.81 14.96
C ARG A 638 16.22 -21.30 16.20
N PRO A 639 16.89 -20.57 17.10
CA PRO A 639 16.27 -20.13 18.35
C PRO A 639 15.17 -19.10 18.06
N PRO A 640 14.06 -19.13 18.81
CA PRO A 640 13.02 -18.12 18.67
C PRO A 640 13.55 -16.75 19.12
N LYS A 641 13.00 -15.69 18.55
CA LYS A 641 13.24 -14.33 19.04
C LYS A 641 12.45 -14.09 20.31
N ILE A 642 13.13 -13.99 21.45
CA ILE A 642 12.49 -13.71 22.74
C ILE A 642 12.78 -12.27 23.16
N SER A 643 11.76 -11.59 23.66
CA SER A 643 11.87 -10.20 24.11
C SER A 643 10.95 -9.93 25.30
N ARG A 644 11.39 -9.05 26.20
CA ARG A 644 10.63 -8.46 27.31
C ARG A 644 10.69 -6.94 27.13
N ARG A 645 9.77 -6.16 27.70
CA ARG A 645 9.70 -4.70 27.51
C ARG A 645 11.09 -4.01 27.65
N GLY A 646 11.65 -3.53 26.54
CA GLY A 646 12.98 -2.88 26.51
C GLY A 646 14.19 -3.83 26.50
N GLN A 647 14.01 -5.13 26.73
CA GLN A 647 15.05 -6.17 26.69
C GLN A 647 14.82 -7.15 25.54
N ARG A 648 15.86 -7.42 24.75
CA ARG A 648 15.78 -8.32 23.58
C ARG A 648 16.90 -9.36 23.65
N GLY A 649 16.78 -10.42 22.86
CA GLY A 649 17.78 -11.48 22.79
C GLY A 649 17.75 -12.44 23.99
N LEU A 650 16.65 -12.44 24.75
CA LEU A 650 16.45 -13.36 25.86
C LEU A 650 16.56 -14.80 25.35
N ARG A 651 17.11 -15.66 26.20
CA ARG A 651 17.28 -17.09 25.96
C ARG A 651 16.32 -17.85 26.87
N LEU A 652 16.20 -19.16 26.62
CA LEU A 652 15.39 -20.05 27.45
C LEU A 652 15.75 -19.93 28.95
N GLN A 653 17.02 -19.68 29.26
CA GLN A 653 17.51 -19.53 30.64
C GLN A 653 17.00 -18.28 31.36
N ASP A 654 16.60 -17.25 30.61
CA ASP A 654 16.10 -15.97 31.14
C ASP A 654 14.57 -16.00 31.36
N LEU A 655 13.93 -17.09 30.92
CA LEU A 655 12.50 -17.34 31.14
C LEU A 655 12.27 -17.93 32.53
N GLN A 656 11.17 -17.53 33.16
CA GLN A 656 10.74 -18.03 34.45
C GLN A 656 9.31 -18.56 34.38
N VAL A 657 9.01 -19.58 35.20
CA VAL A 657 7.61 -19.96 35.45
C VAL A 657 6.92 -18.77 36.11
N GLY A 658 5.74 -18.42 35.61
CA GLY A 658 5.04 -17.19 35.97
C GLY A 658 5.22 -16.04 34.98
N ASP A 659 6.17 -16.14 34.04
CA ASP A 659 6.32 -15.13 32.99
C ASP A 659 5.05 -15.05 32.15
N ARG A 660 4.53 -13.82 32.01
CA ARG A 660 3.37 -13.56 31.17
C ARG A 660 3.80 -13.46 29.71
N VAL A 661 3.38 -14.40 28.88
CA VAL A 661 3.59 -14.37 27.43
C VAL A 661 2.49 -13.53 26.79
N ARG A 662 2.85 -12.36 26.24
CA ARG A 662 1.94 -11.49 25.47
C ARG A 662 1.63 -12.08 24.10
N VAL A 663 2.65 -12.60 23.41
CA VAL A 663 2.46 -13.38 22.19
C VAL A 663 3.60 -14.39 22.03
N ALA A 664 3.24 -15.63 21.75
CA ALA A 664 4.13 -16.64 21.21
C ALA A 664 3.65 -17.00 19.81
N ILE A 665 4.53 -16.84 18.82
CA ILE A 665 4.30 -17.21 17.43
C ILE A 665 5.03 -18.53 17.20
N TYR A 666 4.33 -19.54 16.70
CA TYR A 666 4.89 -20.88 16.56
C TYR A 666 4.28 -21.64 15.38
N ASP A 667 4.95 -22.68 14.89
CA ASP A 667 4.39 -23.58 13.89
C ASP A 667 3.49 -24.62 14.56
N PRO A 668 2.19 -24.70 14.22
CA PRO A 668 1.25 -25.61 14.90
C PRO A 668 1.54 -27.09 14.65
N SER A 669 2.21 -27.43 13.55
CA SER A 669 2.56 -28.80 13.18
C SER A 669 3.82 -29.30 13.88
N THR A 670 4.84 -28.45 13.97
CA THR A 670 6.13 -28.81 14.61
C THR A 670 6.24 -28.33 16.06
N LYS A 671 5.27 -27.53 16.53
CA LYS A 671 5.28 -26.80 17.82
C LYS A 671 6.51 -25.91 18.01
N ARG A 672 7.26 -25.62 16.94
CA ARG A 672 8.47 -24.79 17.02
C ARG A 672 8.11 -23.33 17.23
N ALA A 673 8.64 -22.72 18.28
CA ALA A 673 8.51 -21.28 18.49
C ALA A 673 9.38 -20.51 17.47
N HIS A 674 8.81 -19.43 16.93
CA HIS A 674 9.51 -18.45 16.10
C HIS A 674 9.78 -17.16 16.87
N ARG A 675 8.83 -16.74 17.72
CA ARG A 675 8.93 -15.50 18.49
C ARG A 675 8.17 -15.59 19.79
N LEU A 676 8.74 -15.03 20.85
CA LEU A 676 8.10 -14.81 22.15
C LEU A 676 8.24 -13.35 22.57
N VAL A 677 7.14 -12.76 23.01
CA VAL A 677 7.11 -11.43 23.61
C VAL A 677 6.50 -11.55 24.99
N LEU A 678 7.28 -11.22 26.01
CA LEU A 678 6.93 -11.28 27.43
C LEU A 678 6.36 -9.94 27.90
N GLY A 679 5.52 -9.99 28.93
CA GLY A 679 5.02 -8.85 29.69
C GLY A 679 6.10 -8.21 30.57
N ALA A 680 5.79 -7.10 31.23
CA ALA A 680 6.66 -6.58 32.28
C ALA A 680 6.76 -7.59 33.43
N GLU A 681 7.91 -7.64 34.11
CA GLU A 681 8.08 -8.44 35.33
C GLU A 681 7.05 -8.02 36.38
N ARG A 682 6.53 -8.99 37.14
CA ARG A 682 5.87 -8.66 38.40
C ARG A 682 6.93 -8.04 39.29
N SER A 683 6.75 -6.78 39.68
CA SER A 683 7.41 -6.28 40.89
C SER A 683 7.06 -7.25 42.02
N ALA A 684 8.08 -7.92 42.57
CA ALA A 684 7.91 -8.68 43.79
C ALA A 684 7.39 -7.69 44.84
N ILE A 685 6.11 -7.78 45.18
CA ILE A 685 5.61 -7.19 46.41
C ILE A 685 6.33 -7.98 47.50
N SER A 686 7.30 -7.34 48.14
CA SER A 686 7.98 -7.87 49.30
C SER A 686 6.94 -8.08 50.41
N GLY A 687 6.43 -9.31 50.49
CA GLY A 687 5.82 -9.82 51.71
C GLY A 687 6.93 -10.10 52.73
N GLN A 688 7.30 -9.07 53.47
CA GLN A 688 7.90 -9.12 54.81
C GLN A 688 7.23 -7.98 55.59
N ALA A 689 6.60 -8.13 56.76
CA ALA A 689 6.43 -9.26 57.65
C ALA A 689 5.18 -8.97 58.52
N GLU A 690 4.33 -9.97 58.73
CA GLU A 690 3.60 -10.13 59.99
C GLU A 690 4.09 -11.44 60.61
N SER A 691 5.01 -11.31 61.56
CA SER A 691 5.13 -12.14 62.76
C SER A 691 6.07 -11.44 63.73
#